data_AF-A0A832HG52-F1
#
_entry.id   AF-A0A832HG52-F1
#
_cell.length_a   1.000
_cell.length_b   1.000
_cell.length_c   1.000
_cell.angle_alpha   90.00
_cell.angle_beta   90.00
_cell.angle_gamma   90.00
#
_symmetry.space_group_name_H-M   'P 1'
#
loop_
_entity.id
_entity.type
_entity.pdbx_description
1 polymer ?
#
loop_
_entity_poly.entity_id
_entity_poly.type
_entity_poly.pdbx_seq_one_letter_code
_entity_poly.pdbx_strand_id
1 'polypeptide(L)'
;MLNLARLMRYGSDGSNKPYDKPTPNPAWPPLNPNLRLYLEHGNEMGWSAIQPRAWQGDYARIREAKTRPAWDILNFDGLAEKDSARGLFRYHAYRTVLMSQAMREVWGDSAINDRIRVMIFGQYERDFQNTLVQFIDDYYNNGAGPFVKDPRPVREILYASGPAVYYGTVNMWAVGSQDVLQDGSFEAYDLAPGTAQAAPSGGAWTFAGGAGVADDRTPRHEAFFFTPAKDAPFTAPAEGAAGIQFTVGPQDLYAYEIGRHFLPGEKGARSLHLLNADGSRAGSGRTPQAAQDPKKPAAGPRFAPLEYDAWITPDSSRAGLWRLEAGKTYILCSAETQGTKLPTPATPLQAGPGLTIDGPVFLSGSGLGEKKGAAPPKIEKLGAAGTGFPLATLRYTSQVLSPVPGSALVVPDPKVDPAWASGGKGKSYVPPAHRIGTRAAYLAGAGSLRQKFTIGRADEYALVFTAANSPVQPNPVTITLGGKTVWEQATVQGSRKPGQAVFQYGTRYTRLEPGEHEVVIQSQGKSPQAALFILAAHLGSMTDYAGGPTAANFLGAGAATGQTDSAFARNAQVCTLMAQNWGLVPFAYEGGTNPGGDWNGGGVLYTTQFKWSHPVAKTADNQWAAFWHKFGGRNAMYYYEGFPGEGIGWAAQYMPWAAAIGRASTWSLEPSEGIPLPASLTIESPHSRGSTASTYSGWSHPFNMKEKKPRLEKGQWLSWIVRAPEARTYTFTLATTSGGTARLSLNEAEALQTGPSGTPLATRHFLTRGLHAVKVRCQDGAFDATAIVAE
;
A
#
# COMPACT_ATOMS: atom_id res chain seq x y z
N MET A 1 0.97 7.43 29.61
CA MET A 1 2.22 6.65 29.65
C MET A 1 2.65 6.34 31.07
N LEU A 2 2.76 7.32 31.97
CA LEU A 2 3.16 7.07 33.37
C LEU A 2 2.27 6.04 34.09
N ASN A 3 0.95 6.15 33.96
CA ASN A 3 0.02 5.15 34.51
C ASN A 3 0.23 3.75 33.92
N LEU A 4 0.57 3.63 32.63
CA LEU A 4 0.87 2.33 32.01
C LEU A 4 2.16 1.72 32.59
N ALA A 5 3.21 2.54 32.73
CA ALA A 5 4.47 2.10 33.33
C ALA A 5 4.28 1.61 34.77
N ARG A 6 3.49 2.35 35.57
CA ARG A 6 3.11 1.98 36.94
C ARG A 6 2.27 0.72 37.00
N LEU A 7 1.27 0.59 36.11
CA LEU A 7 0.44 -0.61 36.01
C LEU A 7 1.31 -1.86 35.79
N MET A 8 2.25 -1.78 34.85
CA MET A 8 3.16 -2.89 34.54
C MET A 8 4.10 -3.23 35.70
N ARG A 9 4.57 -2.22 36.46
CA ARG A 9 5.55 -2.42 37.55
C ARG A 9 4.92 -2.83 38.88
N TYR A 10 3.77 -2.27 39.21
CA TYR A 10 3.17 -2.33 40.55
C TYR A 10 1.75 -2.90 40.60
N GLY A 11 1.08 -3.07 39.46
CA GLY A 11 -0.32 -3.50 39.42
C GLY A 11 -1.31 -2.35 39.60
N SER A 12 -2.57 -2.66 39.88
CA SER A 12 -3.62 -1.66 40.13
C SER A 12 -4.62 -2.05 41.21
N ASP A 13 -5.38 -1.08 41.67
CA ASP A 13 -6.42 -1.24 42.69
C ASP A 13 -7.76 -1.78 42.17
N GLY A 14 -7.85 -2.06 40.86
CA GLY A 14 -9.07 -2.54 40.22
C GLY A 14 -10.07 -1.48 39.80
N SER A 15 -9.79 -0.21 40.06
CA SER A 15 -10.58 0.95 39.62
C SER A 15 -9.91 1.73 38.48
N ASN A 16 -9.07 1.08 37.68
CA ASN A 16 -8.21 1.67 36.65
C ASN A 16 -7.11 2.62 37.18
N LYS A 17 -6.81 2.60 38.48
CA LYS A 17 -5.72 3.38 39.05
C LYS A 17 -4.53 2.46 39.41
N PRO A 18 -3.38 2.61 38.74
CA PRO A 18 -2.19 1.85 39.07
C PRO A 18 -1.58 2.34 40.38
N TYR A 19 -0.94 1.44 41.12
CA TYR A 19 -0.17 1.81 42.31
C TYR A 19 1.10 2.59 41.92
N ASP A 20 1.60 3.43 42.81
CA ASP A 20 2.82 4.22 42.62
C ASP A 20 4.08 3.56 43.19
N LYS A 21 3.91 2.47 43.95
CA LYS A 21 4.96 1.68 44.59
C LYS A 21 4.52 0.22 44.74
N PRO A 22 5.43 -0.71 45.09
CA PRO A 22 5.04 -2.09 45.41
C PRO A 22 3.99 -2.12 46.53
N THR A 23 2.88 -2.78 46.26
CA THR A 23 1.76 -2.91 47.20
C THR A 23 1.58 -4.38 47.55
N PRO A 24 1.55 -4.76 48.85
CA PRO A 24 1.20 -6.13 49.25
C PRO A 24 -0.23 -6.48 48.82
N ASN A 25 -0.42 -7.67 48.25
CA ASN A 25 -1.74 -8.17 47.81
C ASN A 25 -2.50 -7.18 46.91
N PRO A 26 -1.92 -6.74 45.77
CA PRO A 26 -2.58 -5.82 44.85
C PRO A 26 -3.85 -6.45 44.27
N ALA A 27 -4.91 -5.67 44.08
CA ALA A 27 -6.17 -6.18 43.51
C ALA A 27 -5.95 -6.80 42.11
N TRP A 28 -5.16 -6.13 41.27
CA TRP A 28 -4.57 -6.71 40.07
C TRP A 28 -3.03 -6.67 40.17
N PRO A 29 -2.35 -7.83 40.11
CA PRO A 29 -0.90 -7.90 40.27
C PRO A 29 -0.12 -7.24 39.12
N PRO A 30 1.15 -6.83 39.36
CA PRO A 30 2.04 -6.37 38.30
C PRO A 30 2.37 -7.49 37.31
N LEU A 31 3.01 -7.14 36.20
CA LEU A 31 3.54 -8.14 35.27
C LEU A 31 4.66 -8.96 35.91
N ASN A 32 4.79 -10.22 35.48
CA ASN A 32 5.82 -11.13 35.95
C ASN A 32 7.21 -10.48 35.84
N PRO A 33 8.00 -10.45 36.93
CA PRO A 33 9.25 -9.72 36.94
C PRO A 33 10.34 -10.25 36.03
N ASN A 34 10.20 -11.48 35.55
CA ASN A 34 11.16 -12.13 34.66
C ASN A 34 10.92 -11.81 33.18
N LEU A 35 9.85 -11.06 32.85
CA LEU A 35 9.54 -10.67 31.48
C LEU A 35 10.26 -9.39 31.07
N ARG A 36 10.69 -9.38 29.81
CA ARG A 36 11.12 -8.18 29.09
C ARG A 36 9.91 -7.55 28.40
N LEU A 37 9.76 -6.25 28.51
CA LEU A 37 8.65 -5.49 27.95
C LEU A 37 9.11 -4.78 26.69
N TYR A 38 8.52 -5.14 25.55
CA TYR A 38 8.76 -4.48 24.27
C TYR A 38 7.61 -3.52 24.00
N LEU A 39 7.92 -2.24 23.82
CA LEU A 39 6.93 -1.18 23.83
C LEU A 39 7.05 -0.35 22.56
N GLU A 40 5.97 -0.25 21.81
CA GLU A 40 5.84 0.65 20.67
C GLU A 40 4.70 1.63 20.92
N HIS A 41 4.92 2.91 20.60
CA HIS A 41 3.90 3.93 20.74
C HIS A 41 3.07 4.04 19.45
N GLY A 42 2.18 3.07 19.25
CA GLY A 42 1.20 3.04 18.16
C GLY A 42 1.79 2.70 16.80
N ASN A 43 1.01 1.99 15.98
CA ASN A 43 1.38 1.60 14.63
C ASN A 43 0.92 2.64 13.59
N GLU A 44 1.70 2.89 12.55
CA GLU A 44 1.34 3.71 11.38
C GLU A 44 0.85 5.13 11.62
N MET A 45 1.15 5.70 12.80
CA MET A 45 0.58 6.97 13.26
C MET A 45 0.88 8.18 12.34
N GLY A 46 1.94 8.09 11.53
CA GLY A 46 2.43 9.18 10.66
C GLY A 46 1.92 9.16 9.23
N TRP A 47 1.35 8.04 8.75
CA TRP A 47 1.06 7.84 7.33
C TRP A 47 -0.24 7.07 7.03
N SER A 48 -0.76 6.30 7.99
CA SER A 48 -1.96 5.50 7.73
C SER A 48 -3.22 6.35 7.77
N ALA A 49 -3.99 6.27 6.68
CA ALA A 49 -5.35 6.81 6.61
C ALA A 49 -6.37 5.98 7.43
N ILE A 50 -5.93 4.83 7.99
CA ILE A 50 -6.78 3.81 8.63
C ILE A 50 -6.70 3.91 10.16
N GLN A 51 -5.59 4.41 10.71
CA GLN A 51 -5.34 4.55 12.16
C GLN A 51 -5.92 5.87 12.74
N PRO A 52 -6.07 6.02 14.07
CA PRO A 52 -7.07 6.93 14.63
C PRO A 52 -6.85 8.41 14.27
N ARG A 53 -7.85 9.01 13.60
CA ARG A 53 -7.93 10.45 13.27
C ARG A 53 -7.68 11.37 14.46
N ALA A 54 -7.86 10.87 15.68
CA ALA A 54 -7.57 11.59 16.92
C ALA A 54 -6.11 12.09 17.01
N TRP A 55 -5.14 11.36 16.43
CA TRP A 55 -3.72 11.73 16.47
C TRP A 55 -3.37 12.85 15.50
N GLN A 56 -3.88 12.75 14.28
CA GLN A 56 -3.79 13.83 13.30
C GLN A 56 -4.48 15.09 13.85
N GLY A 57 -5.63 14.93 14.51
CA GLY A 57 -6.32 16.01 15.21
C GLY A 57 -5.49 16.59 16.37
N ASP A 58 -4.81 15.76 17.16
CA ASP A 58 -3.98 16.22 18.27
C ASP A 58 -2.75 16.99 17.78
N TYR A 59 -2.04 16.47 16.77
CA TYR A 59 -0.96 17.19 16.11
C TYR A 59 -1.45 18.48 15.45
N ALA A 60 -2.59 18.46 14.76
CA ALA A 60 -3.19 19.65 14.16
C ALA A 60 -3.48 20.73 15.20
N ARG A 61 -4.01 20.36 16.38
CA ARG A 61 -4.20 21.30 17.50
C ARG A 61 -2.88 21.86 18.04
N ILE A 62 -1.83 21.04 18.15
CA ILE A 62 -0.50 21.51 18.56
C ILE A 62 0.04 22.52 17.54
N ARG A 63 -0.09 22.20 16.24
CA ARG A 63 0.35 23.05 15.13
C ARG A 63 -0.43 24.35 15.02
N GLU A 64 -1.76 24.31 15.18
CA GLU A 64 -2.62 25.49 15.11
C GLU A 64 -2.39 26.41 16.31
N ALA A 65 -2.28 25.84 17.51
CA ALA A 65 -2.09 26.62 18.72
C ALA A 65 -0.72 27.33 18.75
N LYS A 66 0.32 26.77 18.12
CA LYS A 66 1.72 27.27 18.11
C LYS A 66 2.29 27.69 19.49
N THR A 67 1.64 27.30 20.58
CA THR A 67 1.86 27.84 21.94
C THR A 67 2.12 26.74 22.96
N ARG A 68 2.25 25.48 22.50
CA ARG A 68 2.58 24.35 23.38
C ARG A 68 4.08 24.06 23.29
N PRO A 69 4.76 23.73 24.40
CA PRO A 69 6.16 23.26 24.38
C PRO A 69 6.44 22.13 23.38
N ALA A 70 5.42 21.31 23.09
CA ALA A 70 5.50 20.29 22.05
C ALA A 70 5.74 20.88 20.64
N TRP A 71 5.16 22.02 20.29
CA TRP A 71 5.37 22.64 18.98
C TRP A 71 6.82 23.10 18.81
N ASP A 72 7.39 23.73 19.83
CA ASP A 72 8.80 24.19 19.80
C ASP A 72 9.77 23.01 19.63
N ILE A 73 9.47 21.88 20.26
CA ILE A 73 10.24 20.64 20.08
C ILE A 73 10.09 20.11 18.64
N LEU A 74 8.85 19.99 18.15
CA LEU A 74 8.59 19.41 16.82
C LEU A 74 9.11 20.29 15.68
N ASN A 75 9.09 21.61 15.87
CA ASN A 75 9.46 22.63 14.88
C ASN A 75 10.78 23.34 15.25
N PHE A 76 11.68 22.69 16.01
CA PHE A 76 12.93 23.29 16.51
C PHE A 76 13.83 23.92 15.42
N ASP A 77 13.67 23.48 14.17
CA ASP A 77 14.39 23.93 12.97
C ASP A 77 13.48 24.60 11.92
N GLY A 78 12.21 24.84 12.25
CA GLY A 78 11.22 25.42 11.34
C GLY A 78 10.72 24.48 10.22
N LEU A 79 11.12 23.21 10.19
CA LEU A 79 10.77 22.29 9.09
C LEU A 79 9.37 21.66 9.25
N ALA A 80 8.86 21.49 10.46
CA ALA A 80 7.51 20.95 10.69
C ALA A 80 6.40 21.92 10.25
N GLU A 81 6.70 23.22 10.22
CA GLU A 81 5.79 24.25 9.70
C GLU A 81 5.67 24.18 8.17
N LYS A 82 6.79 23.91 7.48
CA LYS A 82 6.89 23.82 6.01
C LYS A 82 6.37 22.48 5.47
N ASP A 83 6.45 21.42 6.27
CA ASP A 83 6.07 20.06 5.89
C ASP A 83 5.26 19.40 7.03
N SER A 84 3.93 19.39 6.85
CA SER A 84 3.02 18.82 7.85
C SER A 84 3.18 17.32 8.04
N ALA A 85 3.59 16.58 7.02
CA ALA A 85 3.81 15.13 7.13
C ALA A 85 5.04 14.86 8.00
N ARG A 86 6.14 15.61 7.76
CA ARG A 86 7.32 15.57 8.62
C ARG A 86 7.01 15.87 10.08
N GLY A 87 6.23 16.92 10.35
CA GLY A 87 5.86 17.24 11.72
C GLY A 87 5.02 16.14 12.40
N LEU A 88 4.17 15.43 11.65
CA LEU A 88 3.43 14.28 12.15
C LEU A 88 4.34 13.09 12.46
N PHE A 89 5.35 12.82 11.63
CA PHE A 89 6.40 11.84 11.96
C PHE A 89 7.12 12.24 13.24
N ARG A 90 7.64 13.47 13.34
CA ARG A 90 8.27 13.95 14.58
C ARG A 90 7.35 13.82 15.79
N TYR A 91 6.04 14.00 15.61
CA TYR A 91 5.08 13.80 16.68
C TYR A 91 5.02 12.35 17.16
N HIS A 92 5.06 11.38 16.25
CA HIS A 92 5.21 9.96 16.61
C HIS A 92 6.49 9.75 17.45
N ALA A 93 7.64 10.23 16.97
CA ALA A 93 8.91 10.08 17.67
C ALA A 93 8.90 10.76 19.05
N TYR A 94 8.38 11.99 19.14
CA TYR A 94 8.19 12.74 20.39
C TYR A 94 7.41 11.91 21.41
N ARG A 95 6.29 11.32 21.01
CA ARG A 95 5.46 10.49 21.89
C ARG A 95 6.15 9.19 22.31
N THR A 96 7.00 8.63 21.45
CA THR A 96 7.85 7.48 21.77
C THR A 96 8.92 7.85 22.79
N VAL A 97 9.54 9.04 22.67
CA VAL A 97 10.49 9.56 23.67
C VAL A 97 9.80 9.76 25.02
N LEU A 98 8.60 10.35 25.05
CA LEU A 98 7.82 10.49 26.29
C LEU A 98 7.49 9.14 26.93
N MET A 99 7.24 8.11 26.11
CA MET A 99 7.06 6.74 26.62
C MET A 99 8.35 6.21 27.27
N SER A 100 9.52 6.41 26.64
CA SER A 100 10.82 6.04 27.22
C SER A 100 11.09 6.79 28.53
N GLN A 101 10.81 8.09 28.59
CA GLN A 101 10.96 8.91 29.80
C GLN A 101 10.04 8.43 30.94
N ALA A 102 8.76 8.17 30.66
CA ALA A 102 7.83 7.66 31.65
C ALA A 102 8.25 6.28 32.19
N MET A 103 8.82 5.43 31.34
CA MET A 103 9.37 4.15 31.76
C MET A 103 10.61 4.34 32.64
N ARG A 104 11.53 5.26 32.29
CA ARG A 104 12.69 5.61 33.13
C ARG A 104 12.29 6.12 34.50
N GLU A 105 11.31 7.01 34.57
CA GLU A 105 10.80 7.55 35.82
C GLU A 105 10.31 6.43 36.76
N VAL A 106 9.62 5.43 36.22
CA VAL A 106 9.04 4.35 37.02
C VAL A 106 10.01 3.20 37.25
N TRP A 107 10.83 2.83 36.27
CA TRP A 107 11.67 1.62 36.26
C TRP A 107 13.15 1.88 36.57
N GLY A 108 13.62 3.12 36.38
CA GLY A 108 15.03 3.50 36.47
C GLY A 108 15.78 3.33 35.15
N ASP A 109 16.88 4.08 35.01
CA ASP A 109 17.71 4.07 33.79
C ASP A 109 18.36 2.70 33.52
N SER A 110 18.73 1.96 34.57
CA SER A 110 19.32 0.62 34.44
C SER A 110 18.36 -0.42 33.88
N ALA A 111 17.04 -0.20 33.99
CA ALA A 111 16.04 -1.10 33.44
C ALA A 111 15.82 -0.91 31.94
N ILE A 112 16.20 0.25 31.38
CA ILE A 112 16.04 0.52 29.95
C ILE A 112 17.02 -0.34 29.14
N ASN A 113 16.54 -0.87 28.01
CA ASN A 113 17.18 -1.83 27.11
C ASN A 113 17.45 -3.22 27.70
N ASP A 114 17.68 -3.33 29.01
CA ASP A 114 17.75 -4.62 29.68
C ASP A 114 16.35 -5.27 29.77
N ARG A 115 15.44 -4.59 30.49
CA ARG A 115 14.08 -5.08 30.76
C ARG A 115 13.01 -4.32 29.99
N ILE A 116 13.14 -3.01 29.87
CA ILE A 116 12.20 -2.16 29.13
C ILE A 116 12.81 -1.79 27.79
N ARG A 117 12.21 -2.29 26.71
CA ARG A 117 12.71 -2.18 25.34
C ARG A 117 11.75 -1.34 24.52
N VAL A 118 11.98 -0.03 24.52
CA VAL A 118 11.21 0.91 23.70
C VAL A 118 11.62 0.74 22.24
N MET A 119 10.65 0.66 21.36
CA MET A 119 10.86 0.44 19.94
C MET A 119 10.10 1.50 19.16
N ILE A 120 10.55 1.72 17.93
CA ILE A 120 9.85 2.55 16.98
C ILE A 120 9.84 1.80 15.65
N PHE A 121 8.65 1.50 15.09
CA PHE A 121 8.53 0.89 13.77
C PHE A 121 7.67 1.67 12.79
N GLY A 122 7.93 1.44 11.51
CA GLY A 122 7.06 1.99 10.50
C GLY A 122 7.33 1.55 9.09
N GLN A 123 6.64 2.18 8.15
CA GLN A 123 6.43 1.60 6.83
C GLN A 123 7.58 1.98 5.88
N TYR A 124 8.31 0.95 5.46
CA TYR A 124 9.40 1.02 4.48
C TYR A 124 10.65 1.86 4.89
N GLU A 125 11.68 1.75 4.05
CA GLU A 125 13.08 2.10 4.36
C GLU A 125 13.36 3.59 4.57
N ARG A 126 12.62 4.48 3.90
CA ARG A 126 13.07 5.86 3.68
C ARG A 126 12.51 6.87 4.68
N ASP A 127 11.19 6.85 4.90
CA ASP A 127 10.49 7.90 5.67
C ASP A 127 10.58 7.69 7.17
N PHE A 128 10.63 6.43 7.57
CA PHE A 128 10.43 6.03 8.94
C PHE A 128 11.70 6.17 9.80
N GLN A 129 12.81 5.51 9.44
CA GLN A 129 13.99 5.50 10.29
C GLN A 129 14.75 6.83 10.23
N ASN A 130 14.92 7.42 9.05
CA ASN A 130 15.67 8.67 8.92
C ASN A 130 14.91 9.92 9.38
N THR A 131 13.57 9.94 9.48
CA THR A 131 12.86 11.12 9.99
C THR A 131 12.68 11.04 11.51
N LEU A 132 12.31 9.86 12.01
CA LEU A 132 11.99 9.70 13.42
C LEU A 132 13.25 9.59 14.27
N VAL A 133 14.20 8.76 13.82
CA VAL A 133 15.41 8.51 14.59
C VAL A 133 16.37 9.69 14.48
N GLN A 134 16.49 10.32 13.30
CA GLN A 134 17.26 11.56 13.16
C GLN A 134 16.65 12.70 13.97
N PHE A 135 15.32 12.83 14.06
CA PHE A 135 14.72 13.82 14.95
C PHE A 135 15.09 13.58 16.42
N ILE A 136 15.11 12.31 16.85
CA ILE A 136 15.57 11.95 18.20
C ILE A 136 17.05 12.34 18.37
N ASP A 137 17.90 12.06 17.39
CA ASP A 137 19.31 12.49 17.43
C ASP A 137 19.44 14.02 17.47
N ASP A 138 18.79 14.71 16.55
CA ASP A 138 18.92 16.15 16.37
C ASP A 138 18.51 16.92 17.63
N TYR A 139 17.36 16.57 18.19
CA TYR A 139 16.79 17.28 19.34
C TYR A 139 17.23 16.70 20.68
N TYR A 140 17.04 15.39 20.90
CA TYR A 140 17.27 14.77 22.21
C TYR A 140 18.70 14.30 22.45
N ASN A 141 19.50 14.09 21.40
CA ASN A 141 20.95 13.85 21.49
C ASN A 141 21.77 15.12 21.18
N ASN A 142 21.12 16.27 21.00
CA ASN A 142 21.74 17.53 20.59
C ASN A 142 22.55 17.45 19.28
N GLY A 143 22.14 16.57 18.37
CA GLY A 143 22.83 16.35 17.11
C GLY A 143 22.87 17.59 16.20
N ALA A 144 21.81 18.39 16.23
CA ALA A 144 21.72 19.62 15.43
C ALA A 144 22.01 20.90 16.23
N GLY A 145 22.20 20.79 17.55
CA GLY A 145 22.42 21.94 18.44
C GLY A 145 22.08 21.59 19.89
N PRO A 146 22.42 22.46 20.87
CA PRO A 146 22.19 22.22 22.28
C PRO A 146 20.73 22.51 22.69
N PHE A 147 19.79 21.65 22.30
CA PHE A 147 18.36 21.83 22.58
C PHE A 147 17.94 21.32 23.96
N VAL A 148 18.58 20.25 24.45
CA VAL A 148 18.31 19.67 25.76
C VAL A 148 19.54 19.76 26.66
N LYS A 149 19.31 19.93 27.97
CA LYS A 149 20.38 20.00 28.97
C LYS A 149 21.13 18.67 29.12
N ASP A 150 20.38 17.58 29.14
CA ASP A 150 20.88 16.23 29.36
C ASP A 150 20.67 15.39 28.09
N PRO A 151 21.55 15.54 27.08
CA PRO A 151 21.41 14.84 25.81
C PRO A 151 21.56 13.33 26.02
N ARG A 152 20.73 12.57 25.31
CA ARG A 152 20.76 11.10 25.31
C ARG A 152 20.91 10.59 23.89
N PRO A 153 21.89 9.72 23.62
CA PRO A 153 21.96 9.02 22.35
C PRO A 153 20.68 8.26 22.05
N VAL A 154 20.39 8.12 20.75
CA VAL A 154 19.20 7.41 20.27
C VAL A 154 19.06 6.04 20.94
N ARG A 155 20.14 5.26 21.04
CA ARG A 155 20.14 3.93 21.65
C ARG A 155 19.82 3.91 23.14
N GLU A 156 19.96 5.03 23.85
CA GLU A 156 19.48 5.09 25.22
C GLU A 156 17.96 5.24 25.23
N ILE A 157 17.40 6.00 24.29
CA ILE A 157 15.96 6.21 24.22
C ILE A 157 15.23 4.97 23.67
N LEU A 158 15.82 4.33 22.65
CA LEU A 158 15.26 3.22 21.90
C LEU A 158 16.15 1.98 21.97
N TYR A 159 15.52 0.81 22.06
CA TYR A 159 16.16 -0.49 21.95
C TYR A 159 16.28 -0.95 20.49
N ALA A 160 15.19 -0.78 19.73
CA ALA A 160 15.07 -1.31 18.38
C ALA A 160 14.32 -0.36 17.45
N SER A 161 14.61 -0.49 16.16
CA SER A 161 13.83 0.12 15.10
C SER A 161 13.77 -0.78 13.88
N GLY A 162 12.82 -0.51 12.99
CA GLY A 162 12.47 -1.49 11.97
C GLY A 162 11.49 -0.98 10.93
N PRO A 163 11.65 -1.38 9.66
CA PRO A 163 10.65 -1.13 8.63
C PRO A 163 9.61 -2.27 8.62
N ALA A 164 8.46 -2.01 8.00
CA ALA A 164 7.63 -3.06 7.43
C ALA A 164 8.40 -3.75 6.27
N VAL A 165 8.64 -5.05 6.37
CA VAL A 165 9.36 -5.84 5.35
C VAL A 165 8.46 -6.91 4.81
N TYR A 166 8.08 -6.85 3.53
CA TYR A 166 7.24 -7.89 2.91
C TYR A 166 8.04 -8.67 1.88
N TYR A 167 7.75 -9.96 1.79
CA TYR A 167 8.32 -10.85 0.78
C TYR A 167 7.19 -11.65 0.12
N GLY A 168 7.39 -12.11 -1.12
CA GLY A 168 6.29 -12.65 -1.90
C GLY A 168 6.71 -13.21 -3.25
N THR A 169 5.76 -13.76 -3.98
CA THR A 169 6.08 -14.42 -5.25
C THR A 169 6.08 -13.43 -6.41
N VAL A 170 7.04 -13.61 -7.33
CA VAL A 170 7.04 -12.91 -8.62
C VAL A 170 5.96 -13.44 -9.56
N ASN A 171 5.39 -14.61 -9.24
CA ASN A 171 4.29 -15.23 -9.96
C ASN A 171 3.04 -15.29 -9.08
N MET A 172 2.59 -14.14 -8.59
CA MET A 172 1.44 -14.07 -7.67
C MET A 172 0.16 -14.67 -8.24
N TRP A 173 0.02 -14.70 -9.56
CA TRP A 173 -1.14 -15.26 -10.25
C TRP A 173 -0.92 -16.70 -10.71
N ALA A 174 0.18 -17.34 -10.30
CA ALA A 174 0.49 -18.73 -10.62
C ALA A 174 0.42 -19.01 -12.14
N VAL A 175 0.83 -18.03 -12.95
CA VAL A 175 0.90 -18.12 -14.41
C VAL A 175 2.02 -19.10 -14.75
N GLY A 176 1.64 -20.31 -15.14
CA GLY A 176 2.56 -21.38 -15.53
C GLY A 176 2.74 -21.46 -17.04
N SER A 177 3.61 -22.37 -17.48
CA SER A 177 3.77 -22.74 -18.89
C SER A 177 2.72 -23.73 -19.40
N GLN A 178 1.83 -24.20 -18.51
CA GLN A 178 0.81 -25.19 -18.83
C GLN A 178 -0.56 -24.53 -18.92
N ASP A 179 -1.01 -24.27 -20.15
CA ASP A 179 -2.41 -23.95 -20.45
C ASP A 179 -3.25 -25.23 -20.32
N VAL A 180 -3.57 -25.61 -19.08
CA VAL A 180 -4.35 -26.82 -18.78
C VAL A 180 -5.83 -26.65 -19.17
N LEU A 181 -6.38 -25.44 -18.95
CA LEU A 181 -7.72 -25.11 -19.43
C LEU A 181 -7.64 -24.64 -20.87
N GLN A 182 -8.43 -25.28 -21.72
CA GLN A 182 -8.62 -24.87 -23.10
C GLN A 182 -9.57 -23.67 -23.16
N ASP A 183 -9.27 -22.73 -24.04
CA ASP A 183 -10.08 -21.52 -24.27
C ASP A 183 -10.45 -20.79 -22.97
N GLY A 184 -9.44 -20.54 -22.12
CA GLY A 184 -9.62 -19.78 -20.89
C GLY A 184 -10.12 -18.35 -21.11
N SER A 185 -9.97 -17.80 -22.32
CA SER A 185 -10.43 -16.47 -22.74
C SER A 185 -11.83 -16.47 -23.38
N PHE A 186 -12.46 -17.63 -23.59
CA PHE A 186 -13.78 -17.76 -24.23
C PHE A 186 -13.84 -17.22 -25.67
N GLU A 187 -12.71 -17.25 -26.38
CA GLU A 187 -12.55 -16.74 -27.74
C GLU A 187 -12.81 -17.78 -28.82
N ALA A 188 -13.04 -19.05 -28.47
CA ALA A 188 -13.36 -20.08 -29.46
C ALA A 188 -14.79 -19.97 -30.02
N TYR A 189 -15.67 -19.20 -29.37
CA TYR A 189 -17.08 -19.11 -29.74
C TYR A 189 -17.33 -18.00 -30.76
N ASP A 190 -17.96 -18.32 -31.89
CA ASP A 190 -18.28 -17.34 -32.92
C ASP A 190 -19.50 -16.47 -32.53
N LEU A 191 -19.21 -15.30 -31.94
CA LEU A 191 -20.20 -14.28 -31.60
C LEU A 191 -19.97 -12.99 -32.40
N ALA A 192 -21.07 -12.40 -32.87
CA ALA A 192 -21.05 -11.07 -33.45
C ALA A 192 -20.73 -10.00 -32.36
N PRO A 193 -20.07 -8.89 -32.73
CA PRO A 193 -19.75 -7.82 -31.79
C PRO A 193 -20.97 -7.31 -31.02
N GLY A 194 -20.85 -7.17 -29.70
CA GLY A 194 -21.94 -6.67 -28.84
C GLY A 194 -23.16 -7.59 -28.78
N THR A 195 -22.97 -8.91 -28.91
CA THR A 195 -24.04 -9.91 -28.75
C THR A 195 -23.75 -10.86 -27.60
N ALA A 196 -24.78 -11.57 -27.14
CA ALA A 196 -24.64 -12.64 -26.16
C ALA A 196 -25.40 -13.88 -26.62
N GLN A 197 -24.85 -15.06 -26.32
CA GLN A 197 -25.44 -16.34 -26.65
C GLN A 197 -25.50 -17.23 -25.41
N ALA A 198 -26.70 -17.73 -25.10
CA ALA A 198 -26.89 -18.75 -24.07
C ALA A 198 -26.49 -20.12 -24.60
N ALA A 199 -25.86 -20.91 -23.74
CA ALA A 199 -25.42 -22.27 -24.04
C ALA A 199 -24.76 -22.45 -25.42
N PRO A 200 -23.74 -21.64 -25.79
CA PRO A 200 -23.08 -21.79 -27.08
C PRO A 200 -22.37 -23.15 -27.15
N SER A 201 -22.32 -23.73 -28.34
CA SER A 201 -21.66 -25.01 -28.63
C SER A 201 -20.38 -24.81 -29.42
N GLY A 202 -19.56 -25.86 -29.55
CA GLY A 202 -18.35 -25.83 -30.39
C GLY A 202 -17.05 -25.37 -29.72
N GLY A 203 -17.09 -25.02 -28.43
CA GLY A 203 -15.90 -24.72 -27.62
C GLY A 203 -15.63 -25.75 -26.52
N ALA A 204 -14.56 -25.56 -25.75
CA ALA A 204 -14.14 -26.48 -24.69
C ALA A 204 -15.02 -26.42 -23.43
N TRP A 205 -15.72 -25.30 -23.21
CA TRP A 205 -16.64 -25.13 -22.10
C TRP A 205 -18.05 -25.58 -22.46
N THR A 206 -18.68 -26.30 -21.54
CA THR A 206 -20.10 -26.64 -21.58
C THR A 206 -20.87 -25.71 -20.65
N PHE A 207 -21.95 -25.12 -21.14
CA PHE A 207 -22.79 -24.16 -20.43
C PHE A 207 -24.19 -24.74 -20.20
N ALA A 208 -24.81 -24.41 -19.07
CA ALA A 208 -26.17 -24.82 -18.73
C ALA A 208 -26.92 -23.74 -17.94
N GLY A 209 -28.25 -23.79 -17.99
CA GLY A 209 -29.11 -22.80 -17.32
C GLY A 209 -28.95 -21.41 -17.94
N GLY A 210 -28.87 -20.37 -17.11
CA GLY A 210 -28.66 -18.99 -17.56
C GLY A 210 -27.20 -18.61 -17.83
N ALA A 211 -26.36 -19.54 -18.27
CA ALA A 211 -24.95 -19.29 -18.58
C ALA A 211 -24.67 -19.30 -20.09
N GLY A 212 -23.63 -18.57 -20.50
CA GLY A 212 -23.22 -18.48 -21.91
C GLY A 212 -22.00 -17.59 -22.12
N VAL A 213 -21.85 -17.06 -23.33
CA VAL A 213 -20.76 -16.14 -23.72
C VAL A 213 -21.35 -14.83 -24.22
N ALA A 214 -20.70 -13.71 -23.92
CA ALA A 214 -21.06 -12.39 -24.39
C ALA A 214 -19.84 -11.64 -24.91
N ASP A 215 -20.03 -10.80 -25.93
CA ASP A 215 -19.00 -9.95 -26.51
C ASP A 215 -19.06 -8.54 -25.90
N ASP A 216 -17.91 -8.02 -25.48
CA ASP A 216 -17.76 -6.76 -24.75
C ASP A 216 -17.84 -5.50 -25.61
N ARG A 217 -17.87 -5.64 -26.96
CA ARG A 217 -17.93 -4.52 -27.91
C ARG A 217 -19.35 -3.96 -28.04
N THR A 218 -19.92 -3.57 -26.91
CA THR A 218 -21.26 -2.96 -26.85
C THR A 218 -21.20 -1.55 -27.46
N PRO A 219 -22.12 -1.19 -28.38
CA PRO A 219 -22.22 0.16 -28.91
C PRO A 219 -22.42 1.19 -27.79
N ARG A 220 -21.72 2.33 -27.90
CA ARG A 220 -21.76 3.42 -26.92
C ARG A 220 -22.15 4.73 -27.58
N HIS A 221 -23.00 5.48 -26.90
CA HIS A 221 -23.42 6.83 -27.26
C HIS A 221 -22.69 7.85 -26.40
N GLU A 222 -22.37 9.01 -26.99
CA GLU A 222 -21.97 10.18 -26.22
C GLU A 222 -23.22 10.84 -25.64
N ALA A 223 -23.17 11.24 -24.37
CA ALA A 223 -24.32 11.77 -23.65
C ALA A 223 -24.73 13.18 -24.08
N PHE A 224 -23.76 14.04 -24.37
CA PHE A 224 -24.03 15.44 -24.67
C PHE A 224 -23.21 15.88 -25.87
N PHE A 225 -23.90 16.37 -26.88
CA PHE A 225 -23.31 17.03 -28.04
C PHE A 225 -23.59 18.51 -27.94
N PHE A 226 -22.69 19.34 -28.46
CA PHE A 226 -22.87 20.78 -28.43
C PHE A 226 -22.48 21.42 -29.74
N THR A 227 -23.15 22.55 -30.02
CA THR A 227 -22.72 23.48 -31.05
C THR A 227 -21.99 24.63 -30.36
N PRO A 228 -20.80 25.06 -30.81
CA PRO A 228 -20.08 26.17 -30.19
C PRO A 228 -20.97 27.40 -30.06
N ALA A 229 -21.11 27.92 -28.84
CA ALA A 229 -21.89 29.14 -28.59
C ALA A 229 -21.20 30.36 -29.22
N LYS A 230 -22.00 31.29 -29.73
CA LYS A 230 -21.53 32.58 -30.27
C LYS A 230 -21.49 33.69 -29.21
N ASP A 231 -22.01 33.43 -28.01
CA ASP A 231 -22.17 34.43 -26.95
C ASP A 231 -20.90 34.63 -26.11
N ALA A 232 -20.92 35.68 -25.30
CA ALA A 232 -19.85 36.00 -24.36
C ALA A 232 -19.61 34.83 -23.37
N PRO A 233 -18.34 34.52 -23.03
CA PRO A 233 -18.01 33.41 -22.14
C PRO A 233 -18.47 33.71 -20.70
N PHE A 234 -18.91 32.66 -20.00
CA PHE A 234 -19.16 32.69 -18.58
C PHE A 234 -17.84 32.67 -17.82
N THR A 235 -17.65 33.57 -16.87
CA THR A 235 -16.45 33.59 -16.03
C THR A 235 -16.76 32.89 -14.70
N ALA A 236 -16.02 31.82 -14.39
CA ALA A 236 -16.22 31.08 -13.15
C ALA A 236 -16.08 32.01 -11.92
N PRO A 237 -17.15 32.19 -11.11
CA PRO A 237 -17.17 33.21 -10.06
C PRO A 237 -16.28 32.84 -8.85
N ALA A 238 -16.05 31.55 -8.64
CA ALA A 238 -15.22 30.99 -7.58
C ALA A 238 -14.57 29.69 -8.06
N GLU A 239 -13.68 29.12 -7.24
CA GLU A 239 -13.28 27.72 -7.40
C GLU A 239 -14.49 26.81 -7.20
N GLY A 240 -14.70 25.86 -8.11
CA GLY A 240 -15.91 25.06 -8.13
C GLY A 240 -15.92 24.04 -9.25
N ALA A 241 -17.11 23.61 -9.68
CA ALA A 241 -17.27 22.77 -10.85
C ALA A 241 -18.44 23.21 -11.72
N ALA A 242 -18.23 23.21 -13.03
CA ALA A 242 -19.24 23.61 -14.02
C ALA A 242 -19.67 22.39 -14.83
N GLY A 243 -20.97 22.26 -15.09
CA GLY A 243 -21.49 21.09 -15.77
C GLY A 243 -22.96 21.14 -16.13
N ILE A 244 -23.55 19.95 -16.22
CA ILE A 244 -24.89 19.73 -16.73
C ILE A 244 -25.64 18.91 -15.70
N GLN A 245 -26.86 19.35 -15.35
CA GLN A 245 -27.85 18.50 -14.71
C GLN A 245 -28.67 17.82 -15.80
N PHE A 246 -28.86 16.51 -15.68
CA PHE A 246 -29.60 15.72 -16.66
C PHE A 246 -30.42 14.64 -15.97
N THR A 247 -31.51 14.24 -16.64
CA THR A 247 -32.39 13.18 -16.17
C THR A 247 -32.31 11.99 -17.12
N VAL A 248 -32.18 10.81 -16.55
CA VAL A 248 -32.24 9.54 -17.28
C VAL A 248 -33.70 9.26 -17.65
N GLY A 249 -33.92 8.85 -18.89
CA GLY A 249 -35.24 8.50 -19.40
C GLY A 249 -35.82 7.22 -18.77
N PRO A 250 -36.74 6.54 -19.46
CA PRO A 250 -37.49 5.41 -18.88
C PRO A 250 -36.67 4.11 -18.73
N GLN A 251 -35.42 4.09 -19.18
CA GLN A 251 -34.54 2.92 -19.15
C GLN A 251 -33.23 3.28 -18.46
N ASP A 252 -32.68 2.32 -17.71
CA ASP A 252 -31.36 2.46 -17.12
C ASP A 252 -30.29 2.61 -18.21
N LEU A 253 -29.25 3.37 -17.89
CA LEU A 253 -28.08 3.57 -18.74
C LEU A 253 -26.82 3.08 -18.04
N TYR A 254 -25.86 2.61 -18.82
CA TYR A 254 -24.62 2.04 -18.28
C TYR A 254 -23.42 2.78 -18.86
N ALA A 255 -22.78 3.62 -18.04
CA ALA A 255 -21.64 4.44 -18.41
C ALA A 255 -20.32 3.69 -18.20
N TYR A 256 -19.40 3.81 -19.17
CA TYR A 256 -18.07 3.20 -19.13
C TYR A 256 -16.95 4.23 -18.96
N GLU A 257 -17.14 5.42 -19.54
CA GLU A 257 -16.13 6.48 -19.58
C GLU A 257 -16.79 7.83 -19.31
N ILE A 258 -16.04 8.75 -18.71
CA ILE A 258 -16.42 10.16 -18.61
C ILE A 258 -15.40 10.98 -19.37
N GLY A 259 -15.89 11.87 -20.22
CA GLY A 259 -15.10 12.73 -21.08
C GLY A 259 -15.11 14.18 -20.64
N ARG A 260 -14.04 14.89 -21.04
CA ARG A 260 -13.97 16.34 -21.01
C ARG A 260 -13.61 16.92 -22.36
N HIS A 261 -14.37 17.90 -22.83
CA HIS A 261 -13.98 18.78 -23.92
C HIS A 261 -13.06 19.87 -23.36
N PHE A 262 -11.83 19.92 -23.85
CA PHE A 262 -10.85 20.93 -23.43
C PHE A 262 -10.99 22.20 -24.26
N LEU A 263 -11.04 23.34 -23.59
CA LEU A 263 -11.10 24.64 -24.23
C LEU A 263 -9.75 24.96 -24.90
N PRO A 264 -9.75 25.79 -25.96
CA PRO A 264 -8.52 26.21 -26.62
C PRO A 264 -7.50 26.79 -25.62
N GLY A 265 -6.28 26.25 -25.64
CA GLY A 265 -5.18 26.70 -24.77
C GLY A 265 -5.14 26.06 -23.37
N GLU A 266 -6.16 25.28 -22.97
CA GLU A 266 -6.12 24.54 -21.72
C GLU A 266 -5.07 23.41 -21.75
N LYS A 267 -4.47 23.17 -20.59
CA LYS A 267 -3.43 22.16 -20.38
C LYS A 267 -3.65 21.46 -19.03
N GLY A 268 -3.14 20.23 -18.91
CA GLY A 268 -3.15 19.49 -17.65
C GLY A 268 -4.39 18.61 -17.45
N ALA A 269 -4.50 18.06 -16.23
CA ALA A 269 -5.58 17.19 -15.83
C ALA A 269 -6.71 17.97 -15.14
N ARG A 270 -7.95 17.55 -15.38
CA ARG A 270 -9.16 18.11 -14.77
C ARG A 270 -9.98 16.99 -14.16
N SER A 271 -10.39 17.19 -12.91
CA SER A 271 -11.28 16.26 -12.20
C SER A 271 -12.69 16.35 -12.76
N LEU A 272 -13.30 15.19 -12.99
CA LEU A 272 -14.67 15.04 -13.47
C LEU A 272 -15.51 14.39 -12.37
N HIS A 273 -16.70 14.93 -12.12
CA HIS A 273 -17.58 14.45 -11.06
C HIS A 273 -18.94 14.06 -11.62
N LEU A 274 -19.41 12.87 -11.24
CA LEU A 274 -20.80 12.49 -11.38
C LEU A 274 -21.45 12.44 -9.99
N LEU A 275 -22.50 13.23 -9.82
CA LEU A 275 -23.21 13.42 -8.57
C LEU A 275 -24.70 13.08 -8.77
N ASN A 276 -25.37 12.70 -7.69
CA ASN A 276 -26.83 12.69 -7.64
C ASN A 276 -27.35 14.15 -7.65
N ALA A 277 -28.65 14.33 -7.87
CA ALA A 277 -29.29 15.64 -7.88
C ALA A 277 -29.10 16.48 -6.60
N ASP A 278 -28.84 15.84 -5.46
CA ASP A 278 -28.55 16.49 -4.18
C ASP A 278 -27.07 16.86 -3.97
N GLY A 279 -26.22 16.57 -4.96
CA GLY A 279 -24.78 16.84 -4.92
C GLY A 279 -23.95 15.76 -4.21
N SER A 280 -24.59 14.69 -3.69
CA SER A 280 -23.87 13.51 -3.19
C SER A 280 -23.25 12.73 -4.34
N ARG A 281 -22.15 11.98 -4.09
CA ARG A 281 -21.49 11.18 -5.13
C ARG A 281 -22.40 10.08 -5.68
N ALA A 282 -22.45 9.98 -7.00
CA ALA A 282 -23.08 8.84 -7.67
C ALA A 282 -22.08 7.67 -7.72
N GLY A 283 -22.01 6.90 -6.64
CA GLY A 283 -21.16 5.70 -6.53
C GLY A 283 -19.95 5.84 -5.60
N SER A 284 -19.19 4.76 -5.45
CA SER A 284 -18.06 4.62 -4.53
C SER A 284 -16.67 4.78 -5.19
N GLY A 285 -16.62 5.32 -6.41
CA GLY A 285 -15.40 5.40 -7.22
C GLY A 285 -14.50 6.61 -6.94
N ARG A 286 -13.30 6.57 -7.52
CA ARG A 286 -12.38 7.72 -7.56
C ARG A 286 -12.94 8.78 -8.52
N THR A 287 -12.63 10.05 -8.29
CA THR A 287 -12.92 11.12 -9.25
C THR A 287 -12.10 10.87 -10.52
N PRO A 288 -12.70 10.54 -11.68
CA PRO A 288 -11.95 10.36 -12.92
C PRO A 288 -11.26 11.67 -13.31
N GLN A 289 -10.09 11.57 -13.93
CA GLN A 289 -9.38 12.73 -14.45
C GLN A 289 -9.17 12.59 -15.95
N ALA A 290 -9.70 13.53 -16.71
CA ALA A 290 -9.33 13.68 -18.11
C ALA A 290 -8.10 14.59 -18.19
N ALA A 291 -7.11 14.21 -18.99
CA ALA A 291 -5.86 14.96 -19.17
C ALA A 291 -5.64 15.37 -20.63
N GLN A 292 -5.15 16.59 -20.83
CA GLN A 292 -4.77 17.11 -22.14
C GLN A 292 -3.25 17.31 -22.23
N ASP A 293 -2.65 16.76 -23.30
CA ASP A 293 -1.24 16.95 -23.63
C ASP A 293 -0.94 18.45 -23.82
N PRO A 294 0.02 19.04 -23.09
CA PRO A 294 0.35 20.45 -23.20
C PRO A 294 0.91 20.87 -24.56
N LYS A 295 1.31 19.92 -25.42
CA LYS A 295 1.90 20.16 -26.74
C LYS A 295 0.94 19.95 -27.92
N LYS A 296 -0.26 19.45 -27.68
CA LYS A 296 -1.24 19.18 -28.74
C LYS A 296 -2.56 19.85 -28.39
N PRO A 297 -3.17 20.64 -29.28
CA PRO A 297 -4.55 21.09 -29.08
C PRO A 297 -5.51 19.87 -29.11
N ALA A 298 -6.60 19.94 -28.35
CA ALA A 298 -7.63 18.90 -28.35
C ALA A 298 -8.48 19.01 -29.63
N ALA A 299 -8.65 17.92 -30.36
CA ALA A 299 -9.54 17.85 -31.53
C ALA A 299 -10.96 17.39 -31.17
N GLY A 300 -11.24 17.15 -29.88
CA GLY A 300 -12.48 16.58 -29.37
C GLY A 300 -12.38 16.22 -27.88
N PRO A 301 -13.39 15.51 -27.34
CA PRO A 301 -13.41 15.14 -25.93
C PRO A 301 -12.30 14.14 -25.61
N ARG A 302 -11.67 14.32 -24.45
CA ARG A 302 -10.75 13.34 -23.86
C ARG A 302 -11.50 12.54 -22.81
N PHE A 303 -11.63 11.25 -23.05
CA PHE A 303 -12.27 10.32 -22.14
C PHE A 303 -11.28 9.75 -21.12
N ALA A 304 -11.76 9.59 -19.91
CA ALA A 304 -11.13 8.84 -18.84
C ALA A 304 -12.04 7.67 -18.46
N PRO A 305 -11.48 6.48 -18.20
CA PRO A 305 -12.26 5.34 -17.72
C PRO A 305 -12.90 5.65 -16.38
N LEU A 306 -14.05 5.02 -16.10
CA LEU A 306 -14.61 5.01 -14.76
C LEU A 306 -13.80 4.09 -13.86
N GLU A 307 -13.13 4.69 -12.89
CA GLU A 307 -12.24 3.98 -11.99
C GLU A 307 -12.86 3.76 -10.61
N TYR A 308 -12.85 2.51 -10.15
CA TYR A 308 -13.08 2.20 -8.75
C TYR A 308 -11.76 2.00 -8.03
N ASP A 309 -11.62 2.64 -6.87
CA ASP A 309 -10.48 2.43 -6.01
C ASP A 309 -10.86 1.48 -4.87
N ALA A 310 -10.15 0.36 -4.80
CA ALA A 310 -10.21 -0.59 -3.72
C ALA A 310 -9.44 -0.11 -2.47
N TRP A 311 -8.50 0.83 -2.66
CA TRP A 311 -7.60 1.39 -1.67
C TRP A 311 -7.58 2.92 -1.74
N ILE A 312 -6.62 3.59 -1.12
CA ILE A 312 -6.40 5.05 -1.26
C ILE A 312 -5.20 5.28 -2.21
N THR A 313 -4.68 4.22 -2.82
CA THR A 313 -3.45 4.26 -3.59
C THR A 313 -3.75 4.31 -5.09
N PRO A 314 -3.14 5.23 -5.85
CA PRO A 314 -3.39 5.38 -7.28
C PRO A 314 -3.09 4.15 -8.14
N ASP A 315 -2.39 3.15 -7.60
CA ASP A 315 -2.04 1.91 -8.28
C ASP A 315 -3.15 0.85 -8.22
N SER A 316 -4.22 1.06 -7.45
CA SER A 316 -5.28 0.07 -7.20
C SER A 316 -6.58 0.33 -7.96
N SER A 317 -6.58 1.30 -8.88
CA SER A 317 -7.75 1.63 -9.68
C SER A 317 -8.04 0.60 -10.77
N ARG A 318 -9.33 0.43 -11.06
CA ARG A 318 -9.85 -0.46 -12.10
C ARG A 318 -11.00 0.12 -12.84
N ALA A 319 -11.02 -0.10 -14.16
CA ALA A 319 -12.22 0.10 -14.97
C ALA A 319 -13.42 -0.61 -14.34
N GLY A 320 -14.49 0.13 -14.19
CA GLY A 320 -15.80 -0.39 -13.85
C GLY A 320 -16.90 0.30 -14.64
N LEU A 321 -18.13 0.06 -14.20
CA LEU A 321 -19.34 0.42 -14.92
C LEU A 321 -20.33 1.10 -13.97
N TRP A 322 -20.82 2.29 -14.34
CA TRP A 322 -21.85 3.00 -13.57
C TRP A 322 -23.23 2.75 -14.15
N ARG A 323 -24.15 2.30 -13.30
CA ARG A 323 -25.58 2.23 -13.59
C ARG A 323 -26.22 3.58 -13.25
N LEU A 324 -26.76 4.25 -14.25
CA LEU A 324 -27.61 5.43 -14.11
C LEU A 324 -29.06 4.96 -14.16
N GLU A 325 -29.77 5.12 -13.06
CA GLU A 325 -31.13 4.57 -12.88
C GLU A 325 -32.15 5.38 -13.69
N ALA A 326 -33.11 4.68 -14.30
CA ALA A 326 -34.23 5.26 -15.01
C ALA A 326 -34.98 6.29 -14.17
N GLY A 327 -35.35 7.41 -14.78
CA GLY A 327 -36.08 8.52 -14.14
C GLY A 327 -35.28 9.30 -13.09
N LYS A 328 -34.01 8.96 -12.85
CA LYS A 328 -33.18 9.63 -11.86
C LYS A 328 -32.38 10.77 -12.48
N THR A 329 -32.24 11.85 -11.71
CA THR A 329 -31.49 13.03 -12.09
C THR A 329 -30.07 12.99 -11.51
N TYR A 330 -29.11 13.35 -12.35
CA TYR A 330 -27.69 13.38 -12.05
C TYR A 330 -27.08 14.71 -12.48
N ILE A 331 -25.89 14.99 -11.94
CA ILE A 331 -25.05 16.13 -12.32
C ILE A 331 -23.72 15.60 -12.81
N LEU A 332 -23.33 15.97 -14.02
CA LEU A 332 -21.99 15.72 -14.55
C LEU A 332 -21.25 17.04 -14.72
N CYS A 333 -20.08 17.18 -14.10
CA CYS A 333 -19.33 18.43 -14.10
C CYS A 333 -17.82 18.24 -14.13
N SER A 334 -17.13 19.30 -14.54
CA SER A 334 -15.66 19.42 -14.53
C SER A 334 -15.26 20.42 -13.44
N ALA A 335 -14.22 20.10 -12.66
CA ALA A 335 -13.63 21.02 -11.70
C ALA A 335 -12.92 22.17 -12.42
N GLU A 336 -13.24 23.40 -12.02
CA GLU A 336 -12.77 24.64 -12.66
C GLU A 336 -12.19 25.61 -11.64
N THR A 337 -11.19 26.36 -12.10
CA THR A 337 -10.54 27.41 -11.31
C THR A 337 -11.30 28.73 -11.42
N GLN A 338 -11.27 29.55 -10.37
CA GLN A 338 -11.83 30.90 -10.40
C GLN A 338 -11.27 31.72 -11.57
N GLY A 339 -12.13 32.47 -12.25
CA GLY A 339 -11.74 33.31 -13.38
C GLY A 339 -11.58 32.57 -14.72
N THR A 340 -11.74 31.25 -14.74
CA THR A 340 -11.72 30.47 -16.00
C THR A 340 -12.87 30.94 -16.90
N LYS A 341 -12.57 31.22 -18.17
CA LYS A 341 -13.57 31.55 -19.19
C LYS A 341 -14.16 30.27 -19.75
N LEU A 342 -15.39 29.98 -19.37
CA LEU A 342 -16.16 28.83 -19.79
C LEU A 342 -17.13 29.22 -20.91
N PRO A 343 -17.62 28.26 -21.71
CA PRO A 343 -18.76 28.50 -22.59
C PRO A 343 -19.95 29.03 -21.79
N THR A 344 -20.81 29.85 -22.42
CA THR A 344 -22.00 30.40 -21.75
C THR A 344 -22.91 29.27 -21.23
N PRO A 345 -23.55 29.41 -20.04
CA PRO A 345 -24.55 28.45 -19.58
C PRO A 345 -25.72 28.29 -20.57
N ALA A 346 -25.96 29.29 -21.43
CA ALA A 346 -26.97 29.24 -22.48
C ALA A 346 -26.55 28.42 -23.73
N THR A 347 -25.37 27.77 -23.71
CA THR A 347 -24.89 26.99 -24.85
C THR A 347 -25.89 25.87 -25.16
N PRO A 348 -26.45 25.80 -26.38
CA PRO A 348 -27.38 24.74 -26.75
C PRO A 348 -26.68 23.39 -26.77
N LEU A 349 -27.30 22.41 -26.11
CA LEU A 349 -26.84 21.03 -26.05
C LEU A 349 -27.90 20.10 -26.62
N GLN A 350 -27.44 19.05 -27.28
CA GLN A 350 -28.26 17.92 -27.68
C GLN A 350 -27.96 16.75 -26.76
N ALA A 351 -29.01 16.19 -26.15
CA ALA A 351 -28.92 14.98 -25.34
C ALA A 351 -28.81 13.74 -26.24
N GLY A 352 -28.00 12.78 -25.81
CA GLY A 352 -27.97 11.44 -26.38
C GLY A 352 -29.29 10.68 -26.12
N PRO A 353 -29.51 9.55 -26.80
CA PRO A 353 -30.73 8.76 -26.65
C PRO A 353 -31.02 8.37 -25.20
N GLY A 354 -32.26 8.60 -24.74
CA GLY A 354 -32.68 8.23 -23.37
C GLY A 354 -32.21 9.20 -22.28
N LEU A 355 -31.76 10.41 -22.64
CA LEU A 355 -31.39 11.46 -21.69
C LEU A 355 -32.18 12.74 -21.97
N THR A 356 -32.45 13.53 -20.93
CA THR A 356 -32.90 14.92 -21.04
C THR A 356 -31.95 15.84 -20.29
N ILE A 357 -31.71 17.04 -20.83
CA ILE A 357 -30.84 18.04 -20.21
C ILE A 357 -31.72 19.01 -19.43
N ASP A 358 -31.57 19.02 -18.11
CA ASP A 358 -32.36 19.85 -17.20
C ASP A 358 -31.82 21.29 -17.14
N GLY A 359 -30.53 21.47 -17.43
CA GLY A 359 -29.88 22.79 -17.54
C GLY A 359 -28.43 22.83 -17.03
N PRO A 360 -27.75 23.97 -17.20
CA PRO A 360 -26.41 24.22 -16.68
C PRO A 360 -26.42 24.30 -15.15
N VAL A 361 -25.39 23.74 -14.53
CA VAL A 361 -25.15 23.88 -13.10
C VAL A 361 -23.73 24.35 -12.80
N PHE A 362 -23.61 25.18 -11.77
CA PHE A 362 -22.34 25.51 -11.14
C PHE A 362 -22.35 25.09 -9.68
N LEU A 363 -21.31 24.37 -9.27
CA LEU A 363 -21.13 23.82 -7.93
C LEU A 363 -20.08 24.63 -7.20
N SER A 364 -20.42 25.14 -6.01
CA SER A 364 -19.51 25.89 -5.15
C SER A 364 -19.41 25.26 -3.76
N GLY A 365 -18.26 25.43 -3.09
CA GLY A 365 -18.00 24.90 -1.75
C GLY A 365 -16.76 24.00 -1.67
N SER A 366 -16.25 23.79 -0.46
CA SER A 366 -15.01 23.04 -0.26
C SER A 366 -15.20 21.56 -0.54
N GLY A 367 -14.52 21.10 -1.59
CA GLY A 367 -14.18 19.69 -1.79
C GLY A 367 -15.21 18.82 -2.48
N LEU A 368 -16.13 19.36 -3.32
CA LEU A 368 -16.94 18.63 -4.33
C LEU A 368 -17.34 17.16 -3.98
N GLY A 369 -17.73 16.91 -2.73
CA GLY A 369 -18.03 15.57 -2.21
C GLY A 369 -16.84 14.58 -2.15
N GLU A 370 -15.59 15.01 -2.33
CA GLU A 370 -14.37 14.20 -2.32
C GLU A 370 -13.99 13.62 -0.96
N LYS A 371 -14.38 14.28 0.13
CA LYS A 371 -14.15 13.77 1.48
C LYS A 371 -15.43 13.14 2.02
N LYS A 372 -15.33 11.90 2.48
CA LYS A 372 -16.41 11.22 3.21
C LYS A 372 -16.85 12.09 4.40
N GLY A 373 -18.09 12.57 4.37
CA GLY A 373 -18.66 13.48 5.38
C GLY A 373 -18.50 14.98 5.09
N ALA A 374 -17.96 15.37 3.93
CA ALA A 374 -18.06 16.76 3.48
C ALA A 374 -19.53 17.12 3.24
N ALA A 375 -19.89 18.36 3.54
CA ALA A 375 -21.19 18.89 3.16
C ALA A 375 -21.35 18.78 1.62
N PRO A 376 -22.55 18.46 1.11
CA PRO A 376 -22.82 18.52 -0.31
C PRO A 376 -22.47 19.91 -0.86
N PRO A 377 -21.93 20.01 -2.09
CA PRO A 377 -21.66 21.30 -2.71
C PRO A 377 -22.97 22.08 -2.88
N LYS A 378 -22.90 23.41 -2.84
CA LYS A 378 -24.02 24.27 -3.21
C LYS A 378 -24.21 24.19 -4.72
N ILE A 379 -25.41 23.79 -5.15
CA ILE A 379 -25.79 23.63 -6.55
C ILE A 379 -26.54 24.89 -7.01
N GLU A 380 -26.03 25.56 -8.04
CA GLU A 380 -26.66 26.72 -8.65
C GLU A 380 -27.06 26.41 -10.09
N LYS A 381 -28.36 26.54 -10.40
CA LYS A 381 -28.88 26.40 -11.77
C LYS A 381 -28.78 27.74 -12.50
N LEU A 382 -28.18 27.74 -13.68
CA LEU A 382 -27.78 28.98 -14.37
C LEU A 382 -28.51 29.21 -15.71
N GLY A 383 -29.47 28.37 -16.08
CA GLY A 383 -30.08 28.42 -17.41
C GLY A 383 -31.22 27.44 -17.57
N ALA A 384 -31.75 27.37 -18.79
CA ALA A 384 -32.93 26.58 -19.13
C ALA A 384 -32.58 25.14 -19.53
N ALA A 385 -33.60 24.28 -19.57
CA ALA A 385 -33.49 22.94 -20.14
C ALA A 385 -32.95 22.97 -21.58
N GLY A 386 -32.19 21.94 -21.96
CA GLY A 386 -31.53 21.88 -23.27
C GLY A 386 -30.28 22.77 -23.41
N THR A 387 -29.85 23.45 -22.35
CA THR A 387 -28.60 24.22 -22.32
C THR A 387 -27.65 23.70 -21.24
N GLY A 388 -26.36 24.02 -21.33
CA GLY A 388 -25.39 23.53 -20.36
C GLY A 388 -23.96 23.99 -20.60
N PHE A 389 -23.06 23.68 -19.67
CA PHE A 389 -21.62 23.81 -19.92
C PHE A 389 -21.12 22.56 -20.69
N PRO A 390 -20.70 22.67 -21.96
CA PRO A 390 -20.26 21.54 -22.78
C PRO A 390 -18.85 21.06 -22.42
N LEU A 391 -18.53 21.04 -21.13
CA LEU A 391 -17.21 20.69 -20.63
C LEU A 391 -17.12 19.20 -20.40
N ALA A 392 -18.14 18.59 -19.81
CA ALA A 392 -18.15 17.18 -19.43
C ALA A 392 -19.19 16.39 -20.23
N THR A 393 -18.86 15.16 -20.56
CA THR A 393 -19.73 14.21 -21.26
C THR A 393 -19.45 12.80 -20.76
N LEU A 394 -20.23 11.80 -21.17
CA LEU A 394 -19.97 10.40 -20.83
C LEU A 394 -20.28 9.50 -22.03
N ARG A 395 -19.64 8.33 -22.07
CA ARG A 395 -19.96 7.27 -23.02
C ARG A 395 -20.72 6.16 -22.31
N TYR A 396 -21.91 5.87 -22.82
CA TYR A 396 -22.83 4.93 -22.20
C TYR A 396 -23.53 4.06 -23.23
N THR A 397 -24.19 3.02 -22.74
CA THR A 397 -25.12 2.23 -23.54
C THR A 397 -26.45 2.09 -22.80
N SER A 398 -27.55 2.09 -23.56
CA SER A 398 -28.86 1.59 -23.11
C SER A 398 -29.11 0.16 -23.58
N GLN A 399 -28.22 -0.39 -24.42
CA GLN A 399 -28.34 -1.74 -24.93
C GLN A 399 -27.88 -2.73 -23.87
N VAL A 400 -28.83 -3.44 -23.30
CA VAL A 400 -28.60 -4.61 -22.45
C VAL A 400 -28.68 -5.87 -23.30
N LEU A 401 -27.71 -6.76 -23.15
CA LEU A 401 -27.75 -8.05 -23.84
C LEU A 401 -28.72 -8.96 -23.08
N SER A 402 -29.61 -9.65 -23.79
CA SER A 402 -30.61 -10.52 -23.16
C SER A 402 -30.70 -11.88 -23.87
N PRO A 403 -29.70 -12.76 -23.67
CA PRO A 403 -29.66 -14.06 -24.33
C PRO A 403 -30.77 -15.01 -23.84
N VAL A 404 -31.37 -14.74 -22.68
CA VAL A 404 -32.60 -15.40 -22.20
C VAL A 404 -33.58 -14.36 -21.64
N PRO A 405 -34.89 -14.61 -21.63
CA PRO A 405 -35.86 -13.68 -21.06
C PRO A 405 -35.53 -13.31 -19.61
N GLY A 406 -35.52 -12.01 -19.31
CA GLY A 406 -35.29 -11.47 -17.97
C GLY A 406 -33.82 -11.30 -17.57
N SER A 407 -32.86 -11.79 -18.36
CA SER A 407 -31.44 -11.51 -18.12
C SER A 407 -31.04 -10.19 -18.79
N ALA A 408 -30.86 -9.13 -18.01
CA ALA A 408 -30.23 -7.90 -18.52
C ALA A 408 -28.72 -7.99 -18.23
N LEU A 409 -27.93 -8.21 -19.27
CA LEU A 409 -26.47 -8.32 -19.18
C LEU A 409 -25.81 -7.05 -19.73
N VAL A 410 -24.88 -6.51 -18.96
CA VAL A 410 -24.00 -5.43 -19.41
C VAL A 410 -22.58 -5.84 -19.09
N VAL A 411 -21.84 -6.16 -20.15
CA VAL A 411 -20.51 -6.75 -20.05
C VAL A 411 -19.49 -5.65 -19.76
N PRO A 412 -18.72 -5.72 -18.68
CA PRO A 412 -17.63 -4.78 -18.44
C PRO A 412 -16.59 -4.85 -19.56
N ASP A 413 -16.15 -3.69 -20.05
CA ASP A 413 -15.06 -3.59 -21.02
C ASP A 413 -13.82 -3.02 -20.34
N PRO A 414 -12.86 -3.85 -19.95
CA PRO A 414 -11.65 -3.36 -19.28
C PRO A 414 -10.71 -2.60 -20.24
N LYS A 415 -10.88 -2.71 -21.56
CA LYS A 415 -9.99 -2.07 -22.54
C LYS A 415 -10.18 -0.55 -22.62
N VAL A 416 -11.23 -0.02 -22.00
CA VAL A 416 -11.39 1.43 -21.80
C VAL A 416 -10.33 2.01 -20.85
N ASP A 417 -9.71 1.18 -20.02
CA ASP A 417 -8.58 1.57 -19.18
C ASP A 417 -7.28 1.59 -20.01
N PRO A 418 -6.63 2.75 -20.20
CA PRO A 418 -5.36 2.84 -20.90
C PRO A 418 -4.26 1.97 -20.27
N ALA A 419 -4.34 1.69 -18.96
CA ALA A 419 -3.40 0.83 -18.27
C ALA A 419 -3.65 -0.67 -18.53
N TRP A 420 -4.81 -1.06 -19.09
CA TRP A 420 -5.12 -2.45 -19.41
C TRP A 420 -4.04 -3.08 -20.30
N ALA A 421 -3.56 -2.37 -21.32
CA ALA A 421 -2.49 -2.86 -22.20
C ALA A 421 -1.16 -3.13 -21.46
N SER A 422 -0.90 -2.42 -20.35
CA SER A 422 0.27 -2.67 -19.48
C SER A 422 0.01 -3.74 -18.41
N GLY A 423 -1.26 -4.07 -18.17
CA GLY A 423 -1.72 -4.97 -17.12
C GLY A 423 -1.81 -4.32 -15.74
N GLY A 424 -1.59 -3.01 -15.61
CA GLY A 424 -1.53 -2.33 -14.31
C GLY A 424 -0.27 -2.68 -13.52
N LYS A 425 -0.23 -2.36 -12.22
CA LYS A 425 0.93 -2.57 -11.34
C LYS A 425 0.51 -3.05 -9.96
N GLY A 426 1.38 -3.80 -9.28
CA GLY A 426 1.18 -4.19 -7.88
C GLY A 426 -0.15 -4.92 -7.64
N LYS A 427 -0.98 -4.38 -6.73
CA LYS A 427 -2.33 -4.90 -6.37
C LYS A 427 -3.28 -5.03 -7.54
N SER A 428 -2.94 -4.35 -8.62
CA SER A 428 -3.73 -4.21 -9.81
C SER A 428 -2.98 -4.79 -11.03
N TYR A 429 -2.18 -5.84 -10.86
CA TYR A 429 -1.56 -6.49 -12.01
C TYR A 429 -2.43 -7.61 -12.62
N VAL A 430 -2.95 -7.48 -13.84
CA VAL A 430 -3.62 -8.55 -14.61
C VAL A 430 -2.64 -9.26 -15.58
N PRO A 431 -2.47 -10.59 -15.52
CA PRO A 431 -1.61 -11.35 -16.43
C PRO A 431 -1.91 -11.10 -17.90
N PRO A 432 -0.89 -11.10 -18.79
CA PRO A 432 -1.09 -10.97 -20.23
C PRO A 432 -2.15 -11.92 -20.80
N ALA A 433 -2.14 -13.19 -20.37
CA ALA A 433 -3.11 -14.20 -20.80
C ALA A 433 -4.57 -13.87 -20.43
N HIS A 434 -4.79 -12.98 -19.47
CA HIS A 434 -6.12 -12.52 -19.04
C HIS A 434 -6.55 -11.21 -19.70
N ARG A 435 -5.73 -10.67 -20.61
CA ARG A 435 -5.92 -9.35 -21.24
C ARG A 435 -6.14 -9.43 -22.74
N ILE A 436 -6.38 -10.64 -23.23
CA ILE A 436 -6.65 -10.94 -24.62
C ILE A 436 -8.15 -11.07 -24.83
N GLY A 437 -8.61 -10.79 -26.05
CA GLY A 437 -9.98 -11.06 -26.46
C GLY A 437 -10.99 -9.92 -26.32
N THR A 438 -12.20 -10.21 -26.76
CA THR A 438 -13.41 -9.37 -26.67
C THR A 438 -14.59 -10.11 -26.08
N ARG A 439 -14.40 -11.31 -25.51
CA ARG A 439 -15.49 -12.15 -25.02
C ARG A 439 -15.35 -12.44 -23.52
N ALA A 440 -16.48 -12.70 -22.89
CA ALA A 440 -16.57 -13.10 -21.50
C ALA A 440 -17.63 -14.18 -21.35
N ALA A 441 -17.33 -15.21 -20.56
CA ALA A 441 -18.38 -16.08 -20.06
C ALA A 441 -19.27 -15.31 -19.08
N TYR A 442 -20.57 -15.56 -19.10
CA TYR A 442 -21.49 -15.02 -18.10
C TYR A 442 -22.24 -16.15 -17.39
N LEU A 443 -22.53 -15.94 -16.11
CA LEU A 443 -23.46 -16.77 -15.34
C LEU A 443 -24.56 -15.87 -14.80
N ALA A 444 -25.78 -16.02 -15.30
CA ALA A 444 -26.96 -15.29 -14.84
C ALA A 444 -28.00 -16.26 -14.25
N GLY A 445 -28.70 -15.86 -13.18
CA GLY A 445 -29.66 -16.74 -12.51
C GLY A 445 -29.04 -18.10 -12.16
N ALA A 446 -29.77 -19.21 -12.33
CA ALA A 446 -29.26 -20.56 -12.06
C ALA A 446 -28.34 -21.12 -13.18
N GLY A 447 -27.36 -20.32 -13.63
CA GLY A 447 -26.39 -20.71 -14.66
C GLY A 447 -25.20 -21.52 -14.13
N SER A 448 -24.62 -22.37 -14.98
CA SER A 448 -23.33 -23.02 -14.70
C SER A 448 -22.49 -23.19 -15.96
N LEU A 449 -21.17 -23.20 -15.81
CA LEU A 449 -20.23 -23.65 -16.84
C LEU A 449 -19.29 -24.70 -16.27
N ARG A 450 -18.85 -25.60 -17.14
CA ARG A 450 -17.90 -26.67 -16.79
C ARG A 450 -16.94 -26.96 -17.93
N GLN A 451 -15.76 -27.45 -17.60
CA GLN A 451 -14.80 -27.96 -18.57
C GLN A 451 -14.08 -29.17 -17.96
N LYS A 452 -13.92 -30.21 -18.78
CA LYS A 452 -13.00 -31.31 -18.50
C LYS A 452 -11.61 -30.96 -18.99
N PHE A 453 -10.59 -31.28 -18.19
CA PHE A 453 -9.19 -31.03 -18.52
C PHE A 453 -8.31 -32.16 -18.01
N THR A 454 -7.09 -32.28 -18.54
CA THR A 454 -6.15 -33.33 -18.15
C THR A 454 -4.96 -32.73 -17.41
N ILE A 455 -4.65 -33.28 -16.24
CA ILE A 455 -3.47 -32.94 -15.45
C ILE A 455 -2.36 -33.93 -15.79
N GLY A 456 -1.19 -33.40 -16.18
CA GLY A 456 -0.03 -34.23 -16.50
C GLY A 456 0.85 -34.57 -15.29
N ARG A 457 0.72 -33.85 -14.18
CA ARG A 457 1.55 -34.00 -12.98
C ARG A 457 0.73 -33.78 -11.72
N ALA A 458 0.91 -34.63 -10.71
CA ALA A 458 0.34 -34.42 -9.39
C ALA A 458 0.82 -33.09 -8.81
N ASP A 459 -0.10 -32.19 -8.45
CA ASP A 459 0.22 -30.90 -7.86
C ASP A 459 -1.01 -30.32 -7.14
N GLU A 460 -0.83 -29.18 -6.49
CA GLU A 460 -1.93 -28.38 -5.96
C GLU A 460 -2.29 -27.27 -6.94
N TYR A 461 -3.57 -27.20 -7.32
CA TYR A 461 -4.06 -26.26 -8.32
C TYR A 461 -5.15 -25.36 -7.75
N ALA A 462 -5.12 -24.08 -8.10
CA ALA A 462 -6.21 -23.14 -7.87
C ALA A 462 -6.74 -22.63 -9.22
N LEU A 463 -8.04 -22.34 -9.29
CA LEU A 463 -8.59 -21.61 -10.42
C LEU A 463 -8.33 -20.12 -10.21
N VAL A 464 -7.60 -19.51 -11.13
CA VAL A 464 -7.31 -18.07 -11.17
C VAL A 464 -8.10 -17.47 -12.32
N PHE A 465 -8.88 -16.42 -12.04
CA PHE A 465 -9.80 -15.86 -13.03
C PHE A 465 -9.96 -14.35 -12.88
N THR A 466 -10.18 -13.67 -14.01
CA THR A 466 -10.52 -12.25 -14.08
C THR A 466 -12.03 -12.13 -14.27
N ALA A 467 -12.69 -11.38 -13.39
CA ALA A 467 -14.14 -11.29 -13.39
C ALA A 467 -14.66 -9.94 -12.87
N ALA A 468 -15.96 -9.73 -13.06
CA ALA A 468 -16.72 -8.61 -12.51
C ALA A 468 -18.18 -9.02 -12.28
N ASN A 469 -18.84 -8.47 -11.26
CA ASN A 469 -20.28 -8.64 -11.14
C ASN A 469 -21.03 -7.64 -12.01
N SER A 470 -22.28 -7.98 -12.32
CA SER A 470 -23.27 -7.04 -12.82
C SER A 470 -23.42 -5.84 -11.87
N PRO A 471 -23.55 -4.62 -12.41
CA PRO A 471 -23.86 -3.43 -11.61
C PRO A 471 -25.29 -3.44 -11.07
N VAL A 472 -26.16 -4.32 -11.57
CA VAL A 472 -27.55 -4.47 -11.12
C VAL A 472 -27.62 -5.29 -9.84
N GLN A 473 -27.09 -6.51 -9.86
CA GLN A 473 -27.12 -7.42 -8.72
C GLN A 473 -25.90 -8.36 -8.77
N PRO A 474 -25.13 -8.50 -7.67
CA PRO A 474 -24.02 -9.42 -7.63
C PRO A 474 -24.50 -10.88 -7.65
N ASN A 475 -23.67 -11.77 -8.20
CA ASN A 475 -24.01 -13.17 -8.32
C ASN A 475 -23.04 -14.06 -7.53
N PRO A 476 -23.47 -14.64 -6.38
CA PRO A 476 -22.66 -15.60 -5.65
C PRO A 476 -22.48 -16.88 -6.47
N VAL A 477 -21.30 -17.49 -6.39
CA VAL A 477 -21.00 -18.75 -7.08
C VAL A 477 -20.42 -19.79 -6.12
N THR A 478 -20.56 -21.05 -6.51
CA THR A 478 -19.81 -22.18 -5.97
C THR A 478 -18.92 -22.71 -7.07
N ILE A 479 -17.64 -22.94 -6.75
CA ILE A 479 -16.66 -23.49 -7.70
C ILE A 479 -16.17 -24.82 -7.15
N THR A 480 -16.28 -25.87 -7.97
CA THR A 480 -15.67 -27.17 -7.71
C THR A 480 -14.53 -27.42 -8.69
N LEU A 481 -13.46 -28.05 -8.19
CA LEU A 481 -12.27 -28.40 -8.95
C LEU A 481 -11.86 -29.83 -8.55
N GLY A 482 -11.81 -30.75 -9.52
CA GLY A 482 -11.54 -32.17 -9.25
C GLY A 482 -12.54 -32.79 -8.26
N GLY A 483 -13.81 -32.38 -8.34
CA GLY A 483 -14.88 -32.84 -7.45
C GLY A 483 -14.90 -32.22 -6.04
N LYS A 484 -13.96 -31.33 -5.71
CA LYS A 484 -13.89 -30.66 -4.41
C LYS A 484 -14.34 -29.21 -4.50
N THR A 485 -15.16 -28.75 -3.55
CA THR A 485 -15.53 -27.33 -3.44
C THR A 485 -14.32 -26.49 -3.03
N VAL A 486 -13.90 -25.58 -3.89
CA VAL A 486 -12.75 -24.67 -3.69
C VAL A 486 -13.16 -23.21 -3.52
N TRP A 487 -14.45 -22.91 -3.74
CA TRP A 487 -15.08 -21.62 -3.49
C TRP A 487 -16.56 -21.88 -3.18
N GLU A 488 -17.08 -21.36 -2.07
CA GLU A 488 -18.42 -21.73 -1.57
C GLU A 488 -19.29 -20.49 -1.39
N GLN A 489 -20.38 -20.42 -2.17
CA GLN A 489 -21.45 -19.42 -2.08
C GLN A 489 -20.99 -17.95 -1.92
N ALA A 490 -19.81 -17.62 -2.45
CA ALA A 490 -19.24 -16.29 -2.32
C ALA A 490 -19.42 -15.51 -3.61
N THR A 491 -19.82 -14.25 -3.48
CA THR A 491 -19.77 -13.26 -4.54
C THR A 491 -18.32 -12.93 -4.84
N VAL A 492 -18.02 -12.54 -6.08
CA VAL A 492 -16.71 -12.00 -6.45
C VAL A 492 -16.56 -10.56 -5.94
N GLN A 493 -16.74 -10.38 -4.64
CA GLN A 493 -16.57 -9.10 -3.96
C GLN A 493 -15.69 -9.34 -2.73
N GLY A 494 -14.71 -8.47 -2.56
CA GLY A 494 -13.92 -8.44 -1.35
C GLY A 494 -14.48 -7.40 -0.39
N SER A 495 -14.23 -7.55 0.91
CA SER A 495 -14.35 -6.42 1.86
C SER A 495 -13.50 -5.21 1.44
N ARG A 496 -12.54 -5.43 0.54
CA ARG A 496 -11.60 -4.46 -0.03
C ARG A 496 -11.63 -4.40 -1.56
N LYS A 497 -12.60 -4.99 -2.26
CA LYS A 497 -12.71 -4.90 -3.74
C LYS A 497 -14.12 -4.42 -4.12
N PRO A 498 -14.25 -3.39 -4.98
CA PRO A 498 -15.53 -2.95 -5.48
C PRO A 498 -16.18 -4.05 -6.31
N GLY A 499 -17.46 -4.34 -6.08
CA GLY A 499 -18.14 -5.48 -6.73
C GLY A 499 -18.31 -5.34 -8.25
N GLN A 500 -18.24 -4.11 -8.78
CA GLN A 500 -18.62 -3.74 -10.16
C GLN A 500 -17.43 -3.53 -11.11
N ALA A 501 -16.20 -3.61 -10.60
CA ALA A 501 -15.00 -3.39 -11.41
C ALA A 501 -14.34 -4.72 -11.80
N VAL A 502 -13.57 -4.69 -12.88
CA VAL A 502 -12.83 -5.88 -13.35
C VAL A 502 -11.65 -6.15 -12.43
N PHE A 503 -11.70 -7.30 -11.75
CA PHE A 503 -10.70 -7.72 -10.77
C PHE A 503 -10.28 -9.17 -11.00
N GLN A 504 -9.19 -9.55 -10.35
CA GLN A 504 -8.70 -10.92 -10.35
C GLN A 504 -9.05 -11.62 -9.06
N TYR A 505 -9.31 -12.91 -9.20
CA TYR A 505 -9.77 -13.79 -8.15
C TYR A 505 -9.01 -15.12 -8.25
N GLY A 506 -8.99 -15.83 -7.13
CA GLY A 506 -8.34 -17.12 -6.99
C GLY A 506 -9.11 -17.99 -6.00
N THR A 507 -9.39 -19.23 -6.35
CA THR A 507 -10.02 -20.18 -5.44
C THR A 507 -9.06 -20.67 -4.36
N ARG A 508 -9.55 -21.45 -3.39
CA ARG A 508 -8.67 -22.33 -2.62
C ARG A 508 -7.97 -23.28 -3.59
N TYR A 509 -6.73 -23.67 -3.29
CA TYR A 509 -6.09 -24.73 -4.05
C TYR A 509 -6.56 -26.10 -3.57
N THR A 510 -6.49 -27.07 -4.47
CA THR A 510 -6.72 -28.48 -4.13
C THR A 510 -5.75 -29.37 -4.88
N ARG A 511 -5.37 -30.50 -4.27
CA ARG A 511 -4.50 -31.47 -4.91
C ARG A 511 -5.24 -32.23 -6.00
N LEU A 512 -4.68 -32.24 -7.21
CA LEU A 512 -5.12 -33.02 -8.35
C LEU A 512 -4.02 -34.02 -8.74
N GLU A 513 -4.40 -35.25 -9.02
CA GLU A 513 -3.50 -36.31 -9.49
C GLU A 513 -3.45 -36.33 -11.04
N PRO A 514 -2.47 -36.99 -11.68
CA PRO A 514 -2.47 -37.11 -13.13
C PRO A 514 -3.75 -37.79 -13.65
N GLY A 515 -4.35 -37.25 -14.71
CA GLY A 515 -5.59 -37.78 -15.29
C GLY A 515 -6.62 -36.71 -15.62
N GLU A 516 -7.81 -37.15 -16.01
CA GLU A 516 -8.95 -36.27 -16.33
C GLU A 516 -9.61 -35.74 -15.05
N HIS A 517 -9.86 -34.44 -15.03
CA HIS A 517 -10.59 -33.73 -13.97
C HIS A 517 -11.62 -32.80 -14.59
N GLU A 518 -12.48 -32.24 -13.74
CA GLU A 518 -13.47 -31.26 -14.13
C GLU A 518 -13.38 -30.02 -13.22
N VAL A 519 -13.62 -28.86 -13.82
CA VAL A 519 -13.93 -27.61 -13.11
C VAL A 519 -15.38 -27.27 -13.39
N VAL A 520 -16.13 -26.92 -12.35
CA VAL A 520 -17.51 -26.46 -12.46
C VAL A 520 -17.65 -25.14 -11.71
N ILE A 521 -18.19 -24.13 -12.39
CA ILE A 521 -18.57 -22.85 -11.78
C ILE A 521 -20.09 -22.78 -11.84
N GLN A 522 -20.72 -22.73 -10.68
CA GLN A 522 -22.17 -22.76 -10.56
C GLN A 522 -22.68 -21.54 -9.81
N SER A 523 -23.53 -20.77 -10.49
CA SER A 523 -24.27 -19.67 -9.90
C SER A 523 -25.22 -20.14 -8.80
N GLN A 524 -25.27 -19.35 -7.74
CA GLN A 524 -26.25 -19.46 -6.65
C GLN A 524 -27.34 -18.37 -6.76
N GLY A 525 -27.20 -17.46 -7.73
CA GLY A 525 -28.19 -16.43 -8.02
C GLY A 525 -29.53 -17.05 -8.44
N LYS A 526 -30.61 -16.60 -7.82
CA LYS A 526 -31.98 -16.98 -8.22
C LYS A 526 -32.58 -16.02 -9.25
N SER A 527 -32.06 -14.79 -9.31
CA SER A 527 -32.51 -13.75 -10.22
C SER A 527 -31.74 -13.82 -11.54
N PRO A 528 -32.40 -13.81 -12.71
CA PRO A 528 -31.75 -13.63 -14.01
C PRO A 528 -30.95 -12.32 -14.14
N GLN A 529 -31.19 -11.33 -13.26
CA GLN A 529 -30.44 -10.06 -13.23
C GLN A 529 -29.14 -10.15 -12.40
N ALA A 530 -29.02 -11.18 -11.56
CA ALA A 530 -27.78 -11.47 -10.86
C ALA A 530 -26.83 -12.14 -11.86
N ALA A 531 -25.80 -11.40 -12.30
CA ALA A 531 -24.83 -11.93 -13.24
C ALA A 531 -23.37 -11.77 -12.77
N LEU A 532 -22.56 -12.78 -13.10
CA LEU A 532 -21.10 -12.78 -13.00
C LEU A 532 -20.53 -12.86 -14.42
N PHE A 533 -19.58 -11.98 -14.75
CA PHE A 533 -18.81 -12.04 -15.99
C PHE A 533 -17.40 -12.53 -15.70
N ILE A 534 -16.93 -13.56 -16.40
CA ILE A 534 -15.58 -14.10 -16.33
C ILE A 534 -14.91 -13.82 -17.68
N LEU A 535 -13.91 -12.95 -17.67
CA LEU A 535 -13.22 -12.51 -18.88
C LEU A 535 -12.10 -13.49 -19.25
N ALA A 536 -11.46 -14.08 -18.25
CA ALA A 536 -10.44 -15.09 -18.46
C ALA A 536 -10.29 -15.99 -17.25
N ALA A 537 -9.90 -17.24 -17.46
CA ALA A 537 -9.56 -18.19 -16.40
C ALA A 537 -8.41 -19.13 -16.80
N HIS A 538 -7.58 -19.49 -15.84
CA HIS A 538 -6.58 -20.56 -15.96
C HIS A 538 -6.46 -21.33 -14.64
N LEU A 539 -5.80 -22.50 -14.69
CA LEU A 539 -5.37 -23.20 -13.48
C LEU A 539 -3.95 -22.79 -13.13
N GLY A 540 -3.78 -22.26 -11.93
CA GLY A 540 -2.49 -21.94 -11.36
C GLY A 540 -1.97 -23.08 -10.48
N SER A 541 -0.80 -23.61 -10.79
CA SER A 541 -0.11 -24.57 -9.92
C SER A 541 0.54 -23.86 -8.74
N MET A 542 0.46 -24.45 -7.54
CA MET A 542 1.16 -23.94 -6.36
C MET A 542 2.68 -24.14 -6.46
N THR A 543 3.16 -25.05 -7.29
CA THR A 543 4.57 -25.14 -7.68
C THR A 543 4.99 -23.93 -8.54
N ASP A 544 4.13 -23.45 -9.45
CA ASP A 544 4.43 -22.25 -10.24
C ASP A 544 4.27 -20.95 -9.43
N TYR A 545 3.30 -20.94 -8.51
CA TYR A 545 3.15 -19.89 -7.50
C TYR A 545 4.38 -19.82 -6.59
N ALA A 546 4.90 -20.98 -6.18
CA ALA A 546 6.06 -21.13 -5.30
C ALA A 546 7.29 -21.68 -6.04
N GLY A 547 8.16 -20.81 -6.56
CA GLY A 547 9.52 -21.22 -6.94
C GLY A 547 10.04 -20.91 -8.36
N GLY A 548 9.48 -20.00 -9.14
CA GLY A 548 10.07 -19.68 -10.47
C GLY A 548 11.48 -19.04 -10.38
N PRO A 549 12.24 -18.91 -11.49
CA PRO A 549 12.52 -19.87 -12.57
C PRO A 549 13.78 -20.76 -12.31
N THR A 550 14.42 -20.67 -11.13
CA THR A 550 15.59 -21.52 -10.75
C THR A 550 15.68 -21.82 -9.25
N ALA A 551 14.56 -21.94 -8.54
CA ALA A 551 14.59 -21.93 -7.08
C ALA A 551 15.28 -23.15 -6.41
N ALA A 552 15.91 -22.89 -5.26
CA ALA A 552 15.75 -23.70 -4.05
C ALA A 552 15.08 -22.84 -2.95
N ASN A 553 13.78 -22.63 -3.15
CA ASN A 553 12.74 -22.34 -2.16
C ASN A 553 12.49 -20.90 -1.64
N PHE A 554 12.99 -19.80 -2.23
CA PHE A 554 12.56 -18.46 -1.79
C PHE A 554 12.06 -17.48 -2.85
N LEU A 555 11.20 -16.62 -2.31
CA LEU A 555 10.33 -15.61 -2.87
C LEU A 555 11.11 -14.40 -3.35
N GLY A 556 10.71 -13.86 -4.50
CA GLY A 556 11.17 -12.55 -4.92
C GLY A 556 10.61 -11.45 -4.00
N ALA A 557 10.60 -10.22 -4.49
CA ALA A 557 10.00 -9.14 -3.72
C ALA A 557 8.49 -9.33 -3.55
N GLY A 558 8.03 -9.22 -2.31
CA GLY A 558 6.62 -9.18 -1.99
C GLY A 558 6.15 -7.75 -1.83
N ALA A 559 4.95 -7.48 -2.32
CA ALA A 559 4.31 -6.20 -2.12
C ALA A 559 3.40 -6.26 -0.87
N ALA A 560 3.65 -5.40 0.12
CA ALA A 560 2.58 -4.46 0.45
C ALA A 560 2.62 -3.34 -0.60
N THR A 561 1.52 -2.62 -0.80
CA THR A 561 1.39 -1.51 -1.77
C THR A 561 2.72 -0.72 -1.87
N GLY A 562 3.46 -0.88 -2.98
CA GLY A 562 4.72 -0.18 -3.24
C GLY A 562 6.02 -0.99 -3.36
N GLN A 563 6.11 -2.26 -2.92
CA GLN A 563 7.33 -3.07 -3.08
C GLN A 563 7.23 -4.05 -4.27
N THR A 564 7.28 -3.52 -5.49
CA THR A 564 7.34 -4.31 -6.74
C THR A 564 8.70 -4.12 -7.40
N ASP A 565 9.73 -4.82 -6.94
CA ASP A 565 11.09 -4.71 -7.49
C ASP A 565 12.01 -5.84 -6.98
N SER A 566 12.82 -6.44 -7.86
CA SER A 566 14.06 -7.21 -7.60
C SER A 566 15.01 -6.78 -6.44
N ALA A 567 14.78 -5.64 -5.79
CA ALA A 567 15.60 -5.04 -4.75
C ALA A 567 15.26 -5.49 -3.32
N PHE A 568 14.41 -6.50 -3.10
CA PHE A 568 14.07 -6.97 -1.74
C PHE A 568 15.29 -7.18 -0.83
N ALA A 569 16.29 -7.90 -1.33
CA ALA A 569 17.50 -8.19 -0.56
C ALA A 569 18.26 -6.91 -0.18
N ARG A 570 18.31 -5.97 -1.12
CA ARG A 570 18.90 -4.65 -0.92
C ARG A 570 18.12 -3.85 0.13
N ASN A 571 16.80 -3.84 0.07
CA ASN A 571 15.97 -3.05 0.99
C ASN A 571 16.06 -3.59 2.42
N ALA A 572 16.05 -4.92 2.57
CA ALA A 572 16.27 -5.56 3.86
C ALA A 572 17.65 -5.19 4.46
N GLN A 573 18.70 -5.23 3.64
CA GLN A 573 20.03 -4.78 4.04
C GLN A 573 20.02 -3.31 4.47
N VAL A 574 19.42 -2.41 3.68
CA VAL A 574 19.38 -0.97 4.01
C VAL A 574 18.76 -0.71 5.35
N CYS A 575 17.60 -1.33 5.59
CA CYS A 575 16.84 -1.08 6.79
C CYS A 575 17.53 -1.63 8.05
N THR A 576 18.27 -2.73 7.91
CA THR A 576 19.09 -3.24 9.00
C THR A 576 20.27 -2.31 9.29
N LEU A 577 20.99 -1.88 8.25
CA LEU A 577 22.12 -0.96 8.35
C LEU A 577 21.70 0.39 8.97
N MET A 578 20.53 0.91 8.60
CA MET A 578 20.00 2.16 9.14
C MET A 578 19.75 2.09 10.66
N ALA A 579 19.11 1.03 11.16
CA ALA A 579 18.94 0.85 12.60
C ALA A 579 20.30 0.70 13.32
N GLN A 580 21.21 -0.09 12.74
CA GLN A 580 22.54 -0.33 13.30
C GLN A 580 23.40 0.94 13.36
N ASN A 581 23.28 1.83 12.37
CA ASN A 581 23.92 3.14 12.36
C ASN A 581 23.53 4.00 13.57
N TRP A 582 22.41 3.71 14.23
CA TRP A 582 21.94 4.37 15.45
C TRP A 582 22.15 3.56 16.72
N GLY A 583 22.90 2.45 16.64
CA GLY A 583 23.10 1.53 17.75
C GLY A 583 21.85 0.71 18.12
N LEU A 584 20.85 0.71 17.25
CA LEU A 584 19.58 0.03 17.49
C LEU A 584 19.61 -1.39 16.97
N VAL A 585 18.84 -2.25 17.61
CA VAL A 585 18.61 -3.60 17.11
C VAL A 585 17.62 -3.51 15.95
N PRO A 586 18.01 -3.92 14.73
CA PRO A 586 17.08 -3.92 13.60
C PRO A 586 16.01 -4.99 13.80
N PHE A 587 14.75 -4.59 13.72
CA PHE A 587 13.60 -5.47 13.80
C PHE A 587 12.80 -5.43 12.50
N ALA A 588 12.29 -6.56 12.04
CA ALA A 588 11.30 -6.56 10.99
C ALA A 588 9.92 -6.30 11.61
N TYR A 589 9.27 -5.26 11.12
CA TYR A 589 7.89 -4.90 11.40
C TYR A 589 6.96 -5.41 10.27
N GLU A 590 5.64 -5.48 10.48
CA GLU A 590 4.59 -6.03 9.58
C GLU A 590 5.08 -6.67 8.27
N GLY A 591 5.30 -7.98 8.27
CA GLY A 591 5.68 -8.72 7.05
C GLY A 591 6.87 -9.68 7.20
N GLY A 592 7.45 -9.76 8.40
CA GLY A 592 8.52 -10.72 8.67
C GLY A 592 8.13 -12.20 8.55
N THR A 593 6.86 -12.57 8.51
CA THR A 593 6.47 -13.96 8.27
C THR A 593 5.19 -14.06 7.48
N ASN A 594 5.23 -13.61 6.23
CA ASN A 594 4.01 -13.49 5.45
C ASN A 594 4.27 -13.57 3.93
N PRO A 595 4.38 -14.78 3.35
CA PRO A 595 4.46 -14.93 1.91
C PRO A 595 3.25 -14.27 1.25
N GLY A 596 3.52 -13.28 0.41
CA GLY A 596 2.46 -12.55 -0.29
C GLY A 596 1.85 -11.40 0.52
N GLY A 597 2.49 -10.91 1.58
CA GLY A 597 2.19 -9.63 2.24
C GLY A 597 0.71 -9.39 2.62
N ASP A 598 0.20 -8.19 2.30
CA ASP A 598 -1.15 -7.72 2.66
C ASP A 598 -2.29 -8.31 1.80
N TRP A 599 -1.98 -9.29 0.95
CA TRP A 599 -2.91 -9.85 -0.03
C TRP A 599 -3.94 -10.83 0.56
N ASN A 600 -4.05 -10.87 1.90
CA ASN A 600 -4.92 -11.77 2.66
C ASN A 600 -6.43 -11.42 2.56
N GLY A 601 -6.83 -10.50 1.67
CA GLY A 601 -8.20 -10.04 1.55
C GLY A 601 -8.63 -9.83 0.11
N GLY A 602 -9.87 -10.23 -0.19
CA GLY A 602 -10.55 -9.84 -1.42
C GLY A 602 -10.63 -10.91 -2.51
N GLY A 603 -10.74 -12.19 -2.17
CA GLY A 603 -11.09 -13.21 -3.16
C GLY A 603 -9.93 -13.78 -3.96
N VAL A 604 -8.69 -13.71 -3.45
CA VAL A 604 -7.57 -14.56 -3.88
C VAL A 604 -7.28 -15.53 -2.74
N LEU A 605 -8.03 -16.64 -2.68
CA LEU A 605 -8.07 -17.52 -1.51
C LEU A 605 -6.83 -18.42 -1.38
N TYR A 606 -6.24 -18.86 -2.51
CA TYR A 606 -5.07 -19.74 -2.48
C TYR A 606 -3.84 -19.06 -1.86
N THR A 607 -3.67 -17.74 -1.98
CA THR A 607 -2.54 -17.03 -1.35
C THR A 607 -2.65 -17.10 0.17
N THR A 608 -3.85 -16.84 0.69
CA THR A 608 -4.17 -16.98 2.12
C THR A 608 -4.00 -18.42 2.58
N GLN A 609 -4.57 -19.39 1.86
CA GLN A 609 -4.41 -20.81 2.20
C GLN A 609 -2.94 -21.25 2.19
N PHE A 610 -2.18 -20.81 1.17
CA PHE A 610 -0.77 -21.13 1.03
C PHE A 610 0.02 -20.63 2.23
N LYS A 611 -0.16 -19.35 2.56
CA LYS A 611 0.48 -18.70 3.71
C LYS A 611 0.29 -19.49 4.99
N TRP A 612 -0.94 -19.91 5.28
CA TRP A 612 -1.28 -20.47 6.59
C TRP A 612 -1.09 -21.98 6.69
N SER A 613 -1.22 -22.70 5.59
CA SER A 613 -1.35 -24.15 5.61
C SER A 613 -0.32 -24.89 4.76
N HIS A 614 0.33 -24.25 3.78
CA HIS A 614 1.22 -24.96 2.86
C HIS A 614 2.66 -25.11 3.41
N PRO A 615 3.24 -26.32 3.49
CA PRO A 615 4.59 -26.54 4.05
C PRO A 615 5.72 -25.70 3.43
N VAL A 616 5.60 -25.32 2.15
CA VAL A 616 6.58 -24.45 1.50
C VAL A 616 6.55 -23.03 2.10
N ALA A 617 5.41 -22.53 2.59
CA ALA A 617 5.35 -21.25 3.29
C ALA A 617 6.25 -21.23 4.53
N LYS A 618 6.28 -22.32 5.31
CA LYS A 618 7.20 -22.46 6.45
C LYS A 618 8.67 -22.44 6.00
N THR A 619 8.98 -23.14 4.92
CA THR A 619 10.35 -23.13 4.36
C THR A 619 10.74 -21.72 3.94
N ALA A 620 9.80 -21.01 3.33
CA ALA A 620 9.99 -19.64 2.91
C ALA A 620 10.21 -18.71 4.10
N ASP A 621 9.32 -18.72 5.11
CA ASP A 621 9.48 -17.97 6.36
C ASP A 621 10.85 -18.20 7.01
N ASN A 622 11.32 -19.45 7.04
CA ASN A 622 12.62 -19.79 7.59
C ASN A 622 13.79 -19.21 6.78
N GLN A 623 13.69 -19.23 5.45
CA GLN A 623 14.71 -18.67 4.57
C GLN A 623 14.72 -17.15 4.63
N TRP A 624 13.55 -16.52 4.69
CA TRP A 624 13.42 -15.09 4.97
C TRP A 624 14.12 -14.73 6.29
N ALA A 625 13.81 -15.45 7.37
CA ALA A 625 14.37 -15.16 8.68
C ALA A 625 15.89 -15.34 8.67
N ALA A 626 16.39 -16.40 8.04
CA ALA A 626 17.82 -16.63 7.88
C ALA A 626 18.47 -15.50 7.07
N PHE A 627 17.85 -15.05 5.98
CA PHE A 627 18.32 -13.94 5.18
C PHE A 627 18.36 -12.62 5.96
N TRP A 628 17.28 -12.29 6.67
CA TRP A 628 17.21 -11.10 7.53
C TRP A 628 18.27 -11.11 8.64
N HIS A 629 18.51 -12.28 9.25
CA HIS A 629 19.53 -12.45 10.29
C HIS A 629 20.97 -12.26 9.77
N LYS A 630 21.25 -12.51 8.47
CA LYS A 630 22.60 -12.28 7.90
C LYS A 630 23.07 -10.83 8.06
N PHE A 631 22.12 -9.88 8.05
CA PHE A 631 22.38 -8.46 8.26
C PHE A 631 22.22 -8.02 9.73
N GLY A 632 22.08 -8.95 10.67
CA GLY A 632 21.86 -8.67 12.10
C GLY A 632 20.42 -8.32 12.46
N GLY A 633 19.49 -8.50 11.52
CA GLY A 633 18.06 -8.40 11.75
C GLY A 633 17.56 -9.31 12.86
N ARG A 634 16.53 -8.87 13.59
CA ARG A 634 15.70 -9.67 14.49
C ARG A 634 14.23 -9.58 14.10
N ASN A 635 13.42 -10.51 14.55
CA ASN A 635 12.02 -10.61 14.13
C ASN A 635 11.09 -10.39 15.32
N ALA A 636 10.12 -9.49 15.14
CA ALA A 636 8.91 -9.47 15.96
C ALA A 636 7.78 -10.01 15.09
N MET A 637 7.30 -11.21 15.41
CA MET A 637 6.20 -11.84 14.70
C MET A 637 4.93 -11.61 15.49
N TYR A 638 3.96 -10.92 14.90
CA TYR A 638 2.64 -10.77 15.46
C TYR A 638 1.64 -11.49 14.55
N TYR A 639 0.69 -12.18 15.16
CA TYR A 639 -0.30 -12.99 14.46
C TYR A 639 -1.66 -12.33 14.68
N TYR A 640 -2.29 -11.84 13.60
CA TYR A 640 -3.61 -11.21 13.70
C TYR A 640 -4.67 -12.23 14.11
N GLU A 641 -5.67 -11.76 14.85
CA GLU A 641 -6.95 -12.43 15.12
C GLU A 641 -7.84 -12.62 13.87
N GLY A 642 -7.25 -12.68 12.67
CA GLY A 642 -7.90 -13.23 11.48
C GLY A 642 -8.19 -14.73 11.62
N PHE A 643 -7.75 -15.32 12.73
CA PHE A 643 -8.27 -16.56 13.27
C PHE A 643 -9.77 -16.39 13.56
N PRO A 644 -10.68 -17.25 13.05
CA PRO A 644 -11.91 -17.44 13.80
C PRO A 644 -11.46 -17.77 15.23
N GLY A 645 -11.89 -17.01 16.24
CA GLY A 645 -11.41 -17.14 17.63
C GLY A 645 -11.49 -18.56 18.19
N GLU A 646 -12.27 -19.43 17.53
CA GLU A 646 -12.40 -20.87 17.73
C GLU A 646 -11.13 -21.69 17.38
N GLY A 647 -10.16 -21.13 16.63
CA GLY A 647 -9.02 -21.85 16.07
C GLY A 647 -7.68 -21.69 16.80
N ILE A 648 -7.62 -20.99 17.94
CA ILE A 648 -6.35 -20.74 18.65
C ILE A 648 -5.67 -22.04 19.13
N GLY A 649 -6.46 -23.08 19.43
CA GLY A 649 -5.95 -24.41 19.78
C GLY A 649 -5.18 -25.10 18.65
N TRP A 650 -5.32 -24.63 17.41
CA TRP A 650 -4.61 -25.14 16.24
C TRP A 650 -3.53 -24.18 15.74
N ALA A 651 -3.23 -23.11 16.49
CA ALA A 651 -2.19 -22.15 16.11
C ALA A 651 -0.84 -22.81 15.83
N ALA A 652 -0.53 -23.90 16.56
CA ALA A 652 0.64 -24.74 16.37
C ALA A 652 0.79 -25.32 14.95
N GLN A 653 -0.33 -25.51 14.24
CA GLN A 653 -0.38 -26.12 12.92
C GLN A 653 -0.20 -25.09 11.79
N TYR A 654 -0.25 -23.79 12.08
CA TYR A 654 -0.05 -22.77 11.05
C TYR A 654 1.41 -22.64 10.66
N MET A 655 1.67 -22.54 9.36
CA MET A 655 3.03 -22.50 8.82
C MET A 655 3.88 -21.35 9.35
N PRO A 656 3.35 -20.10 9.50
CA PRO A 656 4.15 -19.02 10.03
C PRO A 656 4.50 -19.20 11.51
N TRP A 657 3.65 -19.86 12.29
CA TRP A 657 3.94 -20.21 13.69
C TRP A 657 4.92 -21.40 13.79
N ALA A 658 4.74 -22.43 12.97
CA ALA A 658 5.67 -23.55 12.87
C ALA A 658 7.06 -23.10 12.39
N ALA A 659 7.15 -22.08 11.53
CA ALA A 659 8.40 -21.44 11.15
C ALA A 659 9.02 -20.69 12.34
N ALA A 660 8.22 -19.90 13.08
CA ALA A 660 8.68 -19.19 14.26
C ALA A 660 9.26 -20.15 15.33
N ILE A 661 8.56 -21.24 15.66
CA ILE A 661 9.06 -22.28 16.58
C ILE A 661 10.34 -22.93 16.03
N GLY A 662 10.33 -23.27 14.73
CA GLY A 662 11.52 -23.81 14.07
C GLY A 662 12.71 -22.87 14.18
N ARG A 663 12.52 -21.56 14.00
CA ARG A 663 13.57 -20.56 14.16
C ARG A 663 13.97 -20.35 15.61
N ALA A 664 13.03 -20.33 16.55
CA ALA A 664 13.31 -20.19 17.98
C ALA A 664 14.13 -21.37 18.53
N SER A 665 14.02 -22.55 17.91
CA SER A 665 14.81 -23.75 18.24
C SER A 665 16.13 -23.85 17.45
N THR A 666 16.37 -22.97 16.48
CA THR A 666 17.67 -22.86 15.81
C THR A 666 18.50 -21.74 16.44
N TRP A 667 19.81 -21.94 16.51
CA TRP A 667 20.73 -20.86 16.86
C TRP A 667 20.53 -19.68 15.92
N SER A 668 20.45 -18.47 16.48
CA SER A 668 20.55 -17.25 15.67
C SER A 668 21.84 -17.31 14.88
N LEU A 669 21.76 -17.18 13.57
CA LEU A 669 22.95 -17.11 12.74
C LEU A 669 23.66 -15.81 13.12
N GLU A 670 24.96 -15.92 13.42
CA GLU A 670 25.81 -14.75 13.54
C GLU A 670 25.74 -13.96 12.23
N PRO A 671 25.61 -12.63 12.29
CA PRO A 671 25.55 -11.84 11.08
C PRO A 671 26.83 -12.04 10.25
N SER A 672 26.68 -12.20 8.94
CA SER A 672 27.78 -12.48 8.01
C SER A 672 28.13 -11.30 7.10
N GLU A 673 27.47 -10.16 7.32
CA GLU A 673 27.64 -8.94 6.52
C GLU A 673 28.54 -7.93 7.25
N GLY A 674 28.87 -6.82 6.60
CA GLY A 674 29.78 -5.81 7.12
C GLY A 674 31.27 -6.07 6.85
N ILE A 675 32.09 -5.05 7.06
CA ILE A 675 33.54 -5.08 6.81
C ILE A 675 34.21 -5.87 7.95
N PRO A 676 34.88 -7.01 7.68
CA PRO A 676 35.50 -7.81 8.74
C PRO A 676 36.68 -7.05 9.37
N LEU A 677 36.77 -7.05 10.70
CA LEU A 677 37.91 -6.50 11.42
C LEU A 677 39.03 -7.55 11.59
N PRO A 678 40.32 -7.13 11.60
CA PRO A 678 40.81 -5.75 11.46
C PRO A 678 40.71 -5.20 10.01
N ALA A 679 40.54 -3.90 9.85
CA ALA A 679 40.37 -3.25 8.54
C ALA A 679 40.74 -1.77 8.51
N SER A 680 40.99 -1.25 7.31
CA SER A 680 41.04 0.19 7.01
C SER A 680 39.73 0.62 6.33
N LEU A 681 38.97 1.49 6.98
CA LEU A 681 37.70 2.01 6.51
C LEU A 681 37.95 3.34 5.79
N THR A 682 37.65 3.41 4.50
CA THR A 682 37.84 4.61 3.68
C THR A 682 36.54 5.01 2.99
N ILE A 683 36.52 6.15 2.30
CA ILE A 683 35.41 6.54 1.42
C ILE A 683 35.19 5.57 0.24
N GLU A 684 36.17 4.72 -0.08
CA GLU A 684 36.04 3.68 -1.10
C GLU A 684 35.36 2.42 -0.53
N SER A 685 35.40 2.25 0.80
CA SER A 685 34.66 1.20 1.49
C SER A 685 33.15 1.50 1.51
N PRO A 686 32.27 0.48 1.49
CA PRO A 686 30.83 0.70 1.65
C PRO A 686 30.52 1.45 2.94
N HIS A 687 29.87 2.61 2.80
CA HIS A 687 29.57 3.51 3.92
C HIS A 687 28.23 4.22 3.71
N SER A 688 27.70 4.75 4.79
CA SER A 688 26.53 5.63 4.83
C SER A 688 26.97 7.06 5.10
N ARG A 689 26.26 8.04 4.54
CA ARG A 689 26.45 9.47 4.80
C ARG A 689 25.12 10.09 5.23
N GLY A 690 25.15 11.06 6.14
CA GLY A 690 23.97 11.83 6.51
C GLY A 690 24.28 13.23 7.03
N SER A 691 23.24 14.03 7.28
CA SER A 691 23.34 15.45 7.69
C SER A 691 22.09 15.89 8.45
N THR A 692 22.27 16.78 9.43
CA THR A 692 21.19 17.45 10.17
C THR A 692 20.42 18.48 9.32
N ALA A 693 21.06 19.07 8.31
CA ALA A 693 20.46 20.10 7.47
C ALA A 693 19.69 19.54 6.26
N SER A 694 19.68 18.22 6.07
CA SER A 694 19.21 17.68 4.80
C SER A 694 17.70 17.81 4.65
N THR A 695 17.28 18.61 3.66
CA THR A 695 15.92 18.56 3.15
C THR A 695 15.79 17.29 2.30
N TYR A 696 14.71 16.56 2.54
CA TYR A 696 14.47 15.21 2.03
C TYR A 696 14.54 15.07 0.49
N SER A 697 14.29 16.14 -0.27
CA SER A 697 14.41 16.14 -1.74
C SER A 697 15.85 16.12 -2.25
N GLY A 698 16.83 16.39 -1.39
CA GLY A 698 18.27 16.44 -1.71
C GLY A 698 19.10 15.33 -1.09
N TRP A 699 18.51 14.42 -0.31
CA TRP A 699 19.19 13.17 0.04
C TRP A 699 19.36 12.39 -1.26
N SER A 700 20.57 12.41 -1.80
CA SER A 700 20.97 11.29 -2.61
C SER A 700 20.77 10.07 -1.74
N HIS A 701 19.83 9.22 -2.14
CA HIS A 701 19.57 7.88 -1.60
C HIS A 701 20.86 7.31 -1.00
N PRO A 702 20.88 6.56 0.12
CA PRO A 702 22.12 5.99 0.69
C PRO A 702 22.96 5.15 -0.31
N PHE A 703 22.43 4.96 -1.52
CA PHE A 703 23.04 4.38 -2.71
C PHE A 703 23.61 5.33 -3.75
N ASN A 704 23.75 6.62 -3.46
CA ASN A 704 25.00 7.26 -3.85
C ASN A 704 26.11 6.76 -2.92
N MET A 705 26.32 5.44 -2.86
CA MET A 705 27.62 4.84 -2.56
C MET A 705 28.69 5.32 -3.58
N LYS A 706 28.28 6.11 -4.59
CA LYS A 706 29.13 6.92 -5.47
C LYS A 706 29.53 8.27 -4.90
N GLU A 707 28.89 8.78 -3.85
CA GLU A 707 29.29 10.05 -3.23
C GLU A 707 30.52 9.80 -2.35
N LYS A 708 31.64 9.62 -3.04
CA LYS A 708 33.00 9.47 -2.54
C LYS A 708 33.55 10.79 -2.02
N LYS A 709 32.70 11.61 -1.39
CA LYS A 709 33.09 12.91 -0.84
C LYS A 709 33.59 12.69 0.59
N PRO A 710 34.90 12.82 0.84
CA PRO A 710 35.43 12.68 2.19
C PRO A 710 35.05 13.88 3.07
N ARG A 711 34.77 15.03 2.44
CA ARG A 711 34.42 16.28 3.14
C ARG A 711 33.14 16.16 3.93
N LEU A 712 33.19 16.48 5.21
CA LEU A 712 32.09 16.62 6.15
C LEU A 712 31.99 18.09 6.59
N GLU A 713 30.80 18.65 6.49
CA GLU A 713 30.44 19.95 7.08
C GLU A 713 29.79 19.74 8.44
N LYS A 714 29.65 20.82 9.23
CA LYS A 714 28.96 20.80 10.52
C LYS A 714 27.61 20.05 10.44
N GLY A 715 27.44 19.09 11.34
CA GLY A 715 26.25 18.25 11.42
C GLY A 715 26.25 17.04 10.47
N GLN A 716 27.19 16.98 9.52
CA GLN A 716 27.32 15.84 8.60
C GLN A 716 28.11 14.69 9.24
N TRP A 717 27.83 13.47 8.78
CA TRP A 717 28.49 12.26 9.28
C TRP A 717 28.71 11.21 8.19
N LEU A 718 29.70 10.34 8.42
CA LEU A 718 29.96 9.09 7.70
C LEU A 718 29.88 7.92 8.68
N SER A 719 29.34 6.78 8.26
CA SER A 719 29.20 5.58 9.08
C SER A 719 29.52 4.31 8.29
N TRP A 720 30.20 3.37 8.92
CA TRP A 720 30.53 2.06 8.37
C TRP A 720 29.98 0.97 9.27
N ILE A 721 29.48 -0.11 8.68
CA ILE A 721 29.13 -1.33 9.41
C ILE A 721 30.29 -2.32 9.33
N VAL A 722 30.80 -2.68 10.51
CA VAL A 722 31.94 -3.58 10.68
C VAL A 722 31.51 -4.86 11.38
N ARG A 723 32.24 -5.95 11.13
CA ARG A 723 32.02 -7.25 11.76
C ARG A 723 33.25 -7.64 12.58
N ALA A 724 33.07 -7.71 13.90
CA ALA A 724 34.07 -8.26 14.81
C ALA A 724 33.99 -9.79 14.79
N PRO A 725 35.02 -10.51 14.29
CA PRO A 725 35.00 -11.98 14.22
C PRO A 725 35.06 -12.63 15.62
N GLU A 726 35.63 -11.94 16.59
CA GLU A 726 35.77 -12.40 17.97
C GLU A 726 35.58 -11.25 18.96
N ALA A 727 35.19 -11.62 20.19
CA ALA A 727 34.99 -10.66 21.27
C ALA A 727 36.35 -10.27 21.87
N ARG A 728 36.85 -9.06 21.56
CA ARG A 728 38.14 -8.55 22.02
C ARG A 728 38.19 -7.02 21.99
N THR A 729 39.28 -6.46 22.49
CA THR A 729 39.59 -5.04 22.35
C THR A 729 40.19 -4.74 20.97
N TYR A 730 39.63 -3.78 20.26
CA TYR A 730 40.16 -3.23 19.01
C TYR A 730 40.64 -1.79 19.21
N THR A 731 41.66 -1.38 18.48
CA THR A 731 42.15 0.01 18.45
C THR A 731 41.61 0.71 17.22
N PHE A 732 40.88 1.82 17.39
CA PHE A 732 40.36 2.64 16.29
C PHE A 732 41.16 3.93 16.18
N THR A 733 41.72 4.21 15.00
CA THR A 733 42.45 5.44 14.71
C THR A 733 41.81 6.17 13.52
N LEU A 734 41.19 7.31 13.77
CA LEU A 734 40.60 8.19 12.75
C LEU A 734 41.63 9.20 12.25
N ALA A 735 41.81 9.25 10.93
CA ALA A 735 42.57 10.29 10.22
C ALA A 735 41.62 11.26 9.51
N THR A 736 41.91 12.56 9.64
CA THR A 736 41.14 13.67 9.03
C THR A 736 42.05 14.79 8.57
N THR A 737 41.60 15.65 7.68
CA THR A 737 42.25 16.95 7.44
C THR A 737 41.91 17.95 8.55
N SER A 738 42.71 18.99 8.75
CA SER A 738 42.38 20.09 9.66
C SER A 738 41.20 20.92 9.12
N GLY A 739 40.40 21.51 10.02
CA GLY A 739 39.32 22.43 9.64
C GLY A 739 38.06 22.39 10.51
N GLY A 740 38.02 21.56 11.55
CA GLY A 740 36.87 21.48 12.45
C GLY A 740 37.09 20.58 13.67
N THR A 741 35.99 20.09 14.22
CA THR A 741 35.97 19.14 15.35
C THR A 741 35.34 17.83 14.92
N ALA A 742 36.09 16.74 15.00
CA ALA A 742 35.63 15.40 14.67
C ALA A 742 35.19 14.67 15.94
N ARG A 743 34.08 13.94 15.84
CA ARG A 743 33.64 12.96 16.84
C ARG A 743 33.65 11.58 16.22
N LEU A 744 34.41 10.66 16.81
CA LEU A 744 34.39 9.23 16.51
C LEU A 744 33.46 8.55 17.52
N SER A 745 32.51 7.76 17.05
CA SER A 745 31.62 6.96 17.89
C SER A 745 31.47 5.54 17.36
N LEU A 746 31.09 4.65 18.28
CA LEU A 746 30.79 3.25 17.99
C LEU A 746 29.35 2.98 18.43
N ASN A 747 28.51 2.33 17.61
CA ASN A 747 27.12 2.00 17.92
C ASN A 747 26.30 3.20 18.48
N GLU A 748 26.64 4.42 18.06
CA GLU A 748 26.11 5.69 18.62
C GLU A 748 26.17 5.81 20.14
N ALA A 749 27.06 5.03 20.74
CA ALA A 749 26.98 4.67 22.13
C ALA A 749 27.51 5.72 23.08
N GLU A 750 28.67 6.19 22.66
CA GLU A 750 29.68 6.82 23.46
C GLU A 750 30.53 7.53 22.41
N ALA A 751 30.84 8.81 22.64
CA ALA A 751 31.92 9.42 21.90
C ALA A 751 33.18 8.65 22.30
N LEU A 752 33.68 7.80 21.40
CA LEU A 752 34.94 7.10 21.64
C LEU A 752 36.07 8.12 21.82
N GLN A 753 36.00 9.19 21.02
CA GLN A 753 36.85 10.36 21.14
C GLN A 753 36.22 11.54 20.40
N THR A 754 36.40 12.73 20.94
CA THR A 754 36.11 14.01 20.28
C THR A 754 37.37 14.85 20.32
N GLY A 755 37.74 15.47 19.21
CA GLY A 755 38.91 16.34 19.16
C GLY A 755 39.02 17.15 17.87
N PRO A 756 40.03 18.04 17.79
CA PRO A 756 40.32 18.78 16.57
C PRO A 756 40.58 17.83 15.39
N SER A 757 40.01 18.14 14.23
CA SER A 757 40.36 17.44 12.99
C SER A 757 41.79 17.82 12.57
N GLY A 758 42.46 16.96 11.80
CA GLY A 758 43.87 17.13 11.41
C GLY A 758 44.87 16.45 12.34
N THR A 759 44.45 16.01 13.52
CA THR A 759 45.25 15.15 14.42
C THR A 759 44.59 13.76 14.50
N PRO A 760 45.36 12.66 14.51
CA PRO A 760 44.78 11.33 14.70
C PRO A 760 44.00 11.22 16.00
N LEU A 761 42.76 10.72 15.94
CA LEU A 761 41.97 10.38 17.12
C LEU A 761 42.05 8.86 17.30
N ALA A 762 42.73 8.39 18.35
CA ALA A 762 42.97 6.97 18.63
C ALA A 762 42.37 6.53 19.98
N THR A 763 41.65 5.41 19.98
CA THR A 763 40.98 4.87 21.18
C THR A 763 40.89 3.34 21.15
N ARG A 764 40.74 2.71 22.32
CA ARG A 764 40.62 1.25 22.49
C ARG A 764 39.23 0.92 23.00
N HIS A 765 38.53 -0.02 22.36
CA HIS A 765 37.19 -0.41 22.80
C HIS A 765 36.98 -1.92 22.67
N PHE A 766 36.29 -2.52 23.63
CA PHE A 766 35.90 -3.93 23.58
C PHE A 766 34.68 -4.09 22.67
N LEU A 767 34.81 -4.89 21.63
CA LEU A 767 33.68 -5.33 20.82
C LEU A 767 33.31 -6.75 21.21
N THR A 768 32.02 -7.02 21.35
CA THR A 768 31.52 -8.39 21.29
C THR A 768 31.68 -8.94 19.87
N ARG A 769 31.66 -10.25 19.69
CA ARG A 769 31.51 -10.84 18.35
C ARG A 769 30.20 -10.34 17.72
N GLY A 770 30.21 -9.99 16.43
CA GLY A 770 29.02 -9.56 15.69
C GLY A 770 29.18 -8.24 14.93
N LEU A 771 28.05 -7.58 14.65
CA LEU A 771 27.98 -6.32 13.91
C LEU A 771 28.07 -5.09 14.81
N HIS A 772 28.83 -4.10 14.35
CA HIS A 772 28.98 -2.80 14.99
C HIS A 772 28.95 -1.69 13.94
N ALA A 773 28.51 -0.49 14.33
CA ALA A 773 28.59 0.71 13.52
C ALA A 773 29.73 1.61 14.01
N VAL A 774 30.62 2.03 13.11
CA VAL A 774 31.67 3.03 13.40
C VAL A 774 31.28 4.31 12.67
N LYS A 775 31.18 5.43 13.39
CA LYS A 775 30.69 6.69 12.84
C LYS A 775 31.65 7.85 13.11
N VAL A 776 31.81 8.72 12.12
CA VAL A 776 32.53 9.99 12.21
C VAL A 776 31.55 11.11 11.94
N ARG A 777 31.48 12.08 12.86
CA ARG A 777 30.62 13.26 12.74
C ARG A 777 31.45 14.52 12.81
N CYS A 778 31.14 15.50 11.96
CA CYS A 778 31.66 16.85 12.07
C CYS A 778 30.80 17.66 13.03
N GLN A 779 31.32 17.96 14.22
CA GLN A 779 30.59 18.75 15.22
C GLN A 779 30.64 20.25 14.94
N ASP A 780 31.75 20.70 14.36
CA ASP A 780 31.95 22.10 14.00
C ASP A 780 32.98 22.22 12.87
N GLY A 781 32.91 23.32 12.11
CA GLY A 781 33.78 23.56 10.95
C GLY A 781 33.48 22.62 9.76
N ALA A 782 34.54 22.26 9.04
CA ALA A 782 34.48 21.29 7.95
C ALA A 782 35.84 20.61 7.71
N PHE A 783 35.85 19.30 7.49
CA PHE A 783 37.07 18.52 7.25
C PHE A 783 36.81 17.29 6.38
N ASP A 784 37.86 16.72 5.81
CA ASP A 784 37.79 15.47 5.07
C ASP A 784 38.13 14.30 6.00
N ALA A 785 37.26 13.28 6.07
CA ALA A 785 37.55 12.03 6.74
C ALA A 785 38.26 11.08 5.76
N THR A 786 39.53 10.78 6.03
CA THR A 786 40.38 10.05 5.07
C THR A 786 40.36 8.54 5.32
N ALA A 787 40.54 8.12 6.57
CA ALA A 787 40.50 6.71 6.95
C ALA A 787 40.19 6.50 8.44
N ILE A 788 39.67 5.32 8.77
CA ILE A 788 39.68 4.76 10.12
C ILE A 788 40.41 3.42 10.07
N VAL A 789 41.50 3.29 10.82
CA VAL A 789 42.20 2.01 10.99
C VAL A 789 41.67 1.33 12.25
N ALA A 790 41.21 0.09 12.12
CA ALA A 790 40.69 -0.73 13.22
C ALA A 790 41.50 -2.03 13.34
N GLU A 791 42.31 -2.16 14.40
CA GLU A 791 43.27 -3.27 14.63
C GLU A 791 42.93 -4.13 15.85
#